data_AF-A0A955W893-F1
#
_entry.id   AF-A0A955W893-F1
#
_cell.length_a   1.000
_cell.length_b   1.000
_cell.length_c   1.000
_cell.angle_alpha   90.00
_cell.angle_beta   90.00
_cell.angle_gamma   90.00
#
_symmetry.space_group_name_H-M   'P 1'
#
loop_
_entity.id
_entity.type
_entity.pdbx_description
1 polymer ?
#
loop_
_entity_poly.entity_id
_entity_poly.type
_entity_poly.pdbx_seq_one_letter_code
_entity_poly.pdbx_strand_id
1 'polypeptide(L)'
;MLRNQVVRQAPTSALVLAALIVTLLPTRVAQAQPTIPVNIESTPAGATVYLDSPEGQNLGVTPLRRVRITRGNHTLVFRLPRHRDASVAVNVIRRNETFRGVLDPLGELTITAANDSASGANVRIDGQLVGTLPVNQMVDPGRHLIQIDREGYVTFTQWVQVAGAQQLALPVLLERQAPSTGSVLVASDISGAAIYVDGEPRGSTPTVIDNVTAGIHQIEVRSEGFQTQAQTVEIRAGERARVEVQLRPDVPPGGTLVVVTQPRGASVVLDGEALGAGPVTRENVSPGEHILEVSMTGFQPITQPVTIEAGQRRAVNIVLQEVVLAPGSIIVRSSAPGAVVVVDGEERGAPPVVVESATAGTHAIVVRAPGFQEYRTTCAVGPGRNCEVDAELGAEPVRVIVRSNVPNSALYLDGTQVGPVPYEGTVPSGNRRLEVRAPGYDPYIAQVMLAPAAEPRVFDVALLEEGAMTDEERARLERERLENYAGQTSFAANVIPTSQALIDLSVMYPSFFELRAGTGFADWIDGGISIRGNHRLFEFEARARVAWRVTPQIGLGAQVFLGGGIGPDSANSFHTGLEGLASILFAKRAAVTLWVGFDFYRDRFERGDEVTMIVRGRSDNTGMVRIGGSFELRLTSYWNLFTTFEGNLLSDRREIYDGLFRTVNDSGTQGNNTSAFSGRFGFTYKFH
;
A
#
# COMPACT_ATOMS: atom_id res chain seq x y z
N MET A 1 -5.13 -34.38 -50.19
CA MET A 1 -6.54 -33.90 -50.18
C MET A 1 -6.70 -32.96 -51.37
N LEU A 2 -7.29 -33.43 -52.48
CA LEU A 2 -8.60 -32.98 -53.03
C LEU A 2 -8.57 -31.47 -53.40
N ARG A 3 -8.89 -31.00 -54.62
CA ARG A 3 -9.51 -31.59 -55.83
C ARG A 3 -9.55 -30.47 -56.92
N ASN A 4 -9.31 -30.82 -58.20
CA ASN A 4 -9.85 -30.26 -59.47
C ASN A 4 -9.79 -28.73 -59.77
N GLN A 5 -9.66 -28.20 -60.99
CA GLN A 5 -9.50 -28.61 -62.40
C GLN A 5 -9.09 -27.30 -63.16
N VAL A 6 -8.05 -27.27 -64.02
CA VAL A 6 -8.07 -27.36 -65.52
C VAL A 6 -8.93 -26.25 -66.17
N VAL A 7 -8.47 -25.28 -66.97
CA VAL A 7 -7.75 -25.26 -68.29
C VAL A 7 -7.15 -23.83 -68.51
N ARG A 8 -5.81 -23.63 -68.59
CA ARG A 8 -4.89 -23.47 -69.75
C ARG A 8 -5.01 -22.25 -70.71
N GLN A 9 -4.00 -21.37 -70.57
CA GLN A 9 -3.23 -20.57 -71.55
C GLN A 9 -2.74 -21.41 -72.77
N ALA A 10 -2.23 -20.93 -73.92
CA ALA A 10 -2.09 -19.66 -74.64
C ALA A 10 -1.63 -20.02 -76.11
N PRO A 11 -0.75 -19.31 -76.87
CA PRO A 11 -0.92 -18.93 -78.28
C PRO A 11 -0.01 -19.69 -79.29
N THR A 12 0.05 -19.19 -80.55
CA THR A 12 1.13 -19.26 -81.59
C THR A 12 0.86 -19.98 -82.93
N SER A 13 0.90 -19.17 -84.00
CA SER A 13 1.68 -19.22 -85.26
C SER A 13 2.16 -20.53 -85.92
N ALA A 14 1.93 -20.56 -87.26
CA ALA A 14 2.84 -20.94 -88.37
C ALA A 14 2.89 -22.38 -88.96
N LEU A 15 3.24 -22.41 -90.26
CA LEU A 15 3.57 -23.50 -91.23
C LEU A 15 2.38 -24.13 -91.97
N VAL A 16 2.14 -23.84 -93.26
CA VAL A 16 2.89 -24.23 -94.49
C VAL A 16 3.01 -25.75 -94.65
N LEU A 17 2.21 -26.32 -95.56
CA LEU A 17 2.63 -27.46 -96.36
C LEU A 17 1.99 -27.39 -97.76
N ALA A 18 2.86 -27.39 -98.76
CA ALA A 18 2.54 -27.43 -100.17
C ALA A 18 2.21 -28.87 -100.61
N ALA A 19 1.31 -29.01 -101.59
CA ALA A 19 1.27 -30.16 -102.47
C ALA A 19 1.04 -29.67 -103.91
N LEU A 20 2.03 -29.98 -104.73
CA LEU A 20 2.23 -29.65 -106.14
C LEU A 20 1.37 -30.57 -107.03
N ILE A 21 0.57 -30.02 -107.95
CA ILE A 21 0.14 -30.73 -109.16
C ILE A 21 0.35 -29.79 -110.36
N VAL A 22 1.34 -30.16 -111.17
CA VAL A 22 1.62 -29.60 -112.50
C VAL A 22 0.67 -30.25 -113.49
N THR A 23 -0.12 -29.47 -114.21
CA THR A 23 -0.78 -29.89 -115.46
C THR A 23 -0.64 -28.79 -116.51
N LEU A 24 0.18 -29.07 -117.54
CA LEU A 24 0.11 -28.40 -118.83
C LEU A 24 -1.31 -28.57 -119.41
N LEU A 25 -1.88 -27.53 -120.05
CA LEU A 25 -2.90 -27.57 -121.12
C LEU A 25 -3.20 -26.11 -121.60
N PRO A 26 -3.81 -25.90 -122.79
CA PRO A 26 -3.25 -25.11 -123.88
C PRO A 26 -3.69 -23.64 -123.90
N THR A 27 -2.93 -22.81 -124.62
CA THR A 27 -3.36 -21.48 -125.07
C THR A 27 -4.63 -21.60 -125.92
N ARG A 28 -5.79 -21.32 -125.33
CA ARG A 28 -7.02 -21.08 -126.08
C ARG A 28 -6.97 -19.66 -126.65
N VAL A 29 -6.90 -19.57 -127.97
CA VAL A 29 -7.25 -18.35 -128.69
C VAL A 29 -8.70 -18.01 -128.32
N ALA A 30 -8.90 -16.93 -127.56
CA ALA A 30 -10.22 -16.46 -127.21
C ALA A 30 -10.93 -15.96 -128.48
N GLN A 31 -11.94 -16.71 -128.94
CA GLN A 31 -12.87 -16.21 -129.94
C GLN A 31 -13.61 -14.99 -129.36
N ALA A 32 -13.53 -13.85 -130.05
CA ALA A 32 -14.25 -12.63 -129.66
C ALA A 32 -15.77 -12.91 -129.61
N GLN A 33 -16.37 -12.79 -128.43
CA GLN A 33 -17.81 -12.94 -128.25
C GLN A 33 -18.57 -11.86 -129.05
N PRO A 34 -19.70 -12.20 -129.69
CA PRO A 34 -20.44 -11.25 -130.50
C PRO A 34 -21.00 -10.11 -129.63
N THR A 35 -20.58 -8.88 -129.92
CA THR A 35 -21.12 -7.67 -129.29
C THR A 35 -22.37 -7.18 -130.02
N ILE A 36 -23.30 -6.58 -129.28
CA ILE A 36 -24.58 -6.04 -129.77
C ILE A 36 -24.56 -4.52 -129.59
N PRO A 37 -24.84 -3.71 -130.63
CA PRO A 37 -24.99 -2.27 -130.50
C PRO A 37 -26.28 -1.93 -129.76
N VAL A 38 -26.20 -1.16 -128.68
CA VAL A 38 -27.32 -0.67 -127.86
C VAL A 38 -27.24 0.85 -127.68
N ASN A 39 -28.32 1.47 -127.23
CA ASN A 39 -28.38 2.87 -126.86
C ASN A 39 -28.46 2.98 -125.32
N ILE A 40 -27.86 4.02 -124.74
CA ILE A 40 -27.88 4.22 -123.29
C ILE A 40 -28.20 5.70 -123.02
N GLU A 41 -29.25 5.96 -122.24
CA GLU A 41 -29.71 7.30 -121.86
C GLU A 41 -29.71 7.43 -120.33
N SER A 42 -29.63 8.67 -119.82
CA SER A 42 -29.85 8.92 -118.39
C SER A 42 -30.72 10.15 -118.16
N THR A 43 -31.37 10.19 -117.00
CA THR A 43 -32.10 11.34 -116.51
C THR A 43 -31.49 11.77 -115.16
N PRO A 44 -30.85 12.94 -115.07
CA PRO A 44 -30.53 13.86 -116.17
C PRO A 44 -29.45 13.28 -117.13
N ALA A 45 -29.37 13.84 -118.35
CA ALA A 45 -28.38 13.44 -119.34
C ALA A 45 -26.97 13.89 -118.93
N GLY A 46 -25.93 13.26 -119.49
CA GLY A 46 -24.53 13.59 -119.19
C GLY A 46 -23.86 12.68 -118.16
N ALA A 47 -24.49 11.58 -117.77
CA ALA A 47 -23.89 10.60 -116.87
C ALA A 47 -22.82 9.78 -117.59
N THR A 48 -21.67 9.56 -116.97
CA THR A 48 -20.69 8.59 -117.44
C THR A 48 -21.19 7.18 -117.12
N VAL A 49 -21.12 6.26 -118.07
CA VAL A 49 -21.63 4.89 -117.90
C VAL A 49 -20.47 3.90 -117.86
N TYR A 50 -20.45 3.07 -116.84
CA TYR A 50 -19.49 1.97 -116.67
C TYR A 50 -20.20 0.63 -116.80
N LEU A 51 -19.52 -0.35 -117.42
CA LEU A 51 -20.03 -1.70 -117.59
C LEU A 51 -19.62 -2.60 -116.42
N ASP A 52 -20.60 -3.30 -115.86
CA ASP A 52 -20.56 -4.33 -114.81
C ASP A 52 -20.11 -3.88 -113.41
N SER A 53 -19.23 -2.88 -113.31
CA SER A 53 -18.83 -2.29 -112.03
C SER A 53 -18.52 -0.78 -112.16
N PRO A 54 -18.47 -0.02 -111.04
CA PRO A 54 -18.12 1.41 -111.06
C PRO A 54 -16.68 1.72 -111.53
N GLU A 55 -15.84 0.69 -111.65
CA GLU A 55 -14.45 0.75 -112.13
C GLU A 55 -14.27 -0.04 -113.44
N GLY A 56 -15.38 -0.55 -114.00
CA GLY A 56 -15.37 -1.38 -115.19
C GLY A 56 -15.14 -0.59 -116.47
N GLN A 57 -15.46 -1.19 -117.62
CA GLN A 57 -15.25 -0.54 -118.91
C GLN A 57 -16.08 0.75 -118.98
N ASN A 58 -15.41 1.90 -119.17
CA ASN A 58 -16.08 3.16 -119.44
C ASN A 58 -16.67 3.16 -120.85
N LEU A 59 -18.00 3.22 -120.94
CA LEU A 59 -18.76 3.20 -122.19
C LEU A 59 -18.96 4.60 -122.80
N GLY A 60 -18.67 5.65 -122.03
CA GLY A 60 -18.81 7.05 -122.42
C GLY A 60 -19.89 7.78 -121.64
N VAL A 61 -20.30 8.95 -122.14
CA VAL A 61 -21.25 9.87 -121.49
C VAL A 61 -22.61 9.84 -122.21
N THR A 62 -23.71 9.71 -121.46
CA THR A 62 -25.06 9.67 -122.02
C THR A 62 -25.48 11.01 -122.66
N PRO A 63 -26.28 11.01 -123.74
CA PRO A 63 -26.84 9.84 -124.43
C PRO A 63 -25.83 9.16 -125.37
N LEU A 64 -25.66 7.86 -125.20
CA LEU A 64 -24.81 7.01 -126.02
C LEU A 64 -25.64 6.30 -127.10
N ARG A 65 -25.13 6.27 -128.34
CA ARG A 65 -25.79 5.60 -129.47
C ARG A 65 -24.91 4.49 -130.03
N ARG A 66 -25.52 3.33 -130.27
CA ARG A 66 -24.88 2.13 -130.86
C ARG A 66 -23.60 1.65 -130.16
N VAL A 67 -23.51 1.82 -128.84
CA VAL A 67 -22.40 1.29 -128.03
C VAL A 67 -22.45 -0.23 -128.03
N ARG A 68 -21.31 -0.88 -128.24
CA ARG A 68 -21.22 -2.33 -128.40
C ARG A 68 -20.91 -2.99 -127.07
N ILE A 69 -21.86 -3.76 -126.55
CA ILE A 69 -21.72 -4.55 -125.32
C ILE A 69 -21.84 -6.03 -125.67
N THR A 70 -21.14 -6.91 -124.96
CA THR A 70 -21.30 -8.36 -125.13
C THR A 70 -22.75 -8.78 -124.90
N ARG A 71 -23.18 -9.84 -125.60
CA ARG A 71 -24.52 -10.41 -125.39
C ARG A 71 -24.59 -11.05 -124.00
N GLY A 72 -25.58 -10.70 -123.19
CA GLY A 72 -25.80 -11.29 -121.87
C GLY A 72 -26.27 -10.29 -120.83
N ASN A 73 -26.31 -10.75 -119.58
CA ASN A 73 -26.64 -9.90 -118.43
C ASN A 73 -25.43 -9.04 -118.07
N HIS A 74 -25.69 -7.75 -117.91
CA HIS A 74 -24.71 -6.74 -117.53
C HIS A 74 -25.31 -5.78 -116.52
N THR A 75 -24.46 -5.03 -115.81
CA THR A 75 -24.90 -3.89 -114.99
C THR A 75 -24.37 -2.61 -115.60
N LEU A 76 -25.25 -1.65 -115.91
CA LEU A 76 -24.83 -0.31 -116.30
C LEU A 76 -24.79 0.57 -115.05
N VAL A 77 -23.61 1.04 -114.70
CA VAL A 77 -23.40 1.97 -113.59
C VAL A 77 -23.29 3.39 -114.15
N PHE A 78 -24.29 4.22 -113.86
CA PHE A 78 -24.35 5.61 -114.25
C PHE A 78 -23.80 6.48 -113.13
N ARG A 79 -22.81 7.32 -113.46
CA ARG A 79 -22.21 8.28 -112.56
C ARG A 79 -22.35 9.68 -113.12
N LEU A 80 -22.97 10.57 -112.35
CA LEU A 80 -23.07 11.99 -112.67
C LEU A 80 -22.64 12.79 -111.42
N PRO A 81 -21.76 13.79 -111.55
CA PRO A 81 -21.39 14.63 -110.41
C PRO A 81 -22.63 15.16 -109.68
N ARG A 82 -22.56 15.17 -108.34
CA ARG A 82 -23.65 15.59 -107.44
C ARG A 82 -24.94 14.78 -107.53
N HIS A 83 -24.90 13.60 -108.12
CA HIS A 83 -26.01 12.66 -108.10
C HIS A 83 -25.55 11.33 -107.52
N ARG A 84 -26.49 10.58 -106.95
CA ARG A 84 -26.23 9.23 -106.49
C ARG A 84 -25.96 8.34 -107.70
N ASP A 85 -24.91 7.54 -107.64
CA ASP A 85 -24.62 6.55 -108.68
C ASP A 85 -25.85 5.62 -108.85
N ALA A 86 -26.30 5.42 -110.09
CA ALA A 86 -27.43 4.55 -110.41
C ALA A 86 -26.94 3.28 -111.10
N SER A 87 -27.34 2.11 -110.61
CA SER A 87 -26.98 0.82 -111.21
C SER A 87 -28.21 0.15 -111.81
N VAL A 88 -28.17 -0.10 -113.11
CA VAL A 88 -29.27 -0.72 -113.86
C VAL A 88 -28.81 -2.07 -114.39
N ALA A 89 -29.41 -3.15 -113.91
CA ALA A 89 -29.22 -4.47 -114.49
C ALA A 89 -29.90 -4.53 -115.86
N VAL A 90 -29.17 -4.92 -116.89
CA VAL A 90 -29.62 -4.99 -118.27
C VAL A 90 -29.33 -6.36 -118.86
N ASN A 91 -30.16 -6.82 -119.79
CA ASN A 91 -29.92 -8.04 -120.54
C ASN A 91 -29.79 -7.69 -122.02
N VAL A 92 -28.56 -7.71 -122.53
CA VAL A 92 -28.21 -7.26 -123.87
C VAL A 92 -28.48 -8.40 -124.86
N ILE A 93 -29.66 -8.41 -125.49
CA ILE A 93 -30.05 -9.45 -126.48
C ILE A 93 -30.44 -8.86 -127.84
N ARG A 94 -31.01 -7.64 -127.88
CA ARG A 94 -31.55 -7.01 -129.09
C ARG A 94 -30.70 -5.83 -129.55
N ARG A 95 -30.56 -5.67 -130.86
CA ARG A 95 -29.86 -4.51 -131.46
C ARG A 95 -30.70 -3.24 -131.28
N ASN A 96 -30.04 -2.13 -131.00
CA ASN A 96 -30.61 -0.78 -130.80
C ASN A 96 -31.61 -0.65 -129.64
N GLU A 97 -31.63 -1.61 -128.70
CA GLU A 97 -32.38 -1.47 -127.44
C GLU A 97 -31.81 -0.30 -126.62
N THR A 98 -32.70 0.47 -125.97
CA THR A 98 -32.30 1.63 -125.16
C THR A 98 -32.44 1.30 -123.69
N PHE A 99 -31.34 1.38 -122.94
CA PHE A 99 -31.33 1.27 -121.49
C PHE A 99 -31.27 2.66 -120.85
N ARG A 100 -32.01 2.86 -119.75
CA ARG A 100 -32.16 4.17 -119.09
C ARG A 100 -31.79 4.09 -117.61
N GLY A 101 -30.92 5.00 -117.16
CA GLY A 101 -30.63 5.22 -115.75
C GLY A 101 -31.25 6.53 -115.25
N VAL A 102 -31.88 6.52 -114.09
CA VAL A 102 -32.33 7.74 -113.40
C VAL A 102 -31.39 7.95 -112.22
N LEU A 103 -30.79 9.13 -112.12
CA LEU A 103 -29.90 9.47 -111.02
C LEU A 103 -30.58 10.51 -110.14
N ASP A 104 -30.75 10.18 -108.86
CA ASP A 104 -31.28 11.09 -107.88
C ASP A 104 -30.21 12.13 -107.50
N PRO A 105 -30.53 13.43 -107.51
CA PRO A 105 -29.58 14.44 -107.09
C PRO A 105 -29.30 14.30 -105.59
N LEU A 106 -28.02 14.40 -105.21
CA LEU A 106 -27.61 14.46 -103.81
C LEU A 106 -27.90 15.85 -103.24
N GLY A 107 -28.10 15.90 -101.93
CA GLY A 107 -28.07 17.15 -101.18
C GLY A 107 -26.64 17.55 -100.88
N GLU A 108 -26.38 18.85 -100.72
CA GLU A 108 -25.09 19.39 -100.30
C GLU A 108 -25.25 20.06 -98.94
N LEU A 109 -24.56 19.56 -97.92
CA LEU A 109 -24.56 20.11 -96.58
C LEU A 109 -23.26 20.86 -96.33
N THR A 110 -23.35 22.18 -96.20
CA THR A 110 -22.23 23.04 -95.82
C THR A 110 -22.33 23.40 -94.35
N ILE A 111 -21.45 22.85 -93.52
CA ILE A 111 -21.42 23.11 -92.09
C ILE A 111 -20.25 24.03 -91.79
N THR A 112 -20.54 25.18 -91.19
CA THR A 112 -19.54 26.22 -90.92
C THR A 112 -19.46 26.52 -89.43
N ALA A 113 -18.27 26.90 -88.97
CA ALA A 113 -18.09 27.40 -87.62
C ALA A 113 -18.67 28.81 -87.51
N ALA A 114 -19.66 28.99 -86.64
CA ALA A 114 -20.25 30.30 -86.33
C ALA A 114 -19.47 31.06 -85.24
N ASN A 115 -18.52 30.40 -84.57
CA ASN A 115 -17.55 31.01 -83.65
C ASN A 115 -16.20 30.25 -83.64
N ASP A 116 -15.16 30.85 -83.05
CA ASP A 116 -13.81 30.26 -82.96
C ASP A 116 -13.79 28.91 -82.23
N SER A 117 -14.71 28.74 -81.26
CA SER A 117 -14.91 27.49 -80.52
C SER A 117 -15.34 26.33 -81.42
N ALA A 118 -16.13 26.58 -82.46
CA ALA A 118 -16.55 25.56 -83.42
C ALA A 118 -15.50 25.31 -84.51
N SER A 119 -14.54 26.22 -84.73
CA SER A 119 -13.51 26.05 -85.76
C SER A 119 -12.62 24.82 -85.49
N GLY A 120 -12.48 23.94 -86.48
CA GLY A 120 -11.73 22.68 -86.35
C GLY A 120 -12.40 21.60 -85.49
N ALA A 121 -13.64 21.79 -85.05
CA ALA A 121 -14.40 20.76 -84.32
C ALA A 121 -14.70 19.55 -85.22
N ASN A 122 -14.70 18.35 -84.65
CA ASN A 122 -15.00 17.11 -85.38
C ASN A 122 -16.46 17.11 -85.83
N VAL A 123 -16.70 16.68 -87.07
CA VAL A 123 -18.05 16.59 -87.65
C VAL A 123 -18.38 15.15 -87.94
N ARG A 124 -19.48 14.67 -87.37
CA ARG A 124 -20.09 13.38 -87.68
C ARG A 124 -21.46 13.57 -88.33
N ILE A 125 -21.71 12.82 -89.40
CA ILE A 125 -23.01 12.74 -90.06
C ILE A 125 -23.46 11.28 -89.97
N ASP A 126 -24.62 11.04 -89.36
CA ASP A 126 -25.17 9.71 -89.09
C ASP A 126 -24.19 8.78 -88.36
N GLY A 127 -23.41 9.36 -87.44
CA GLY A 127 -22.40 8.65 -86.65
C GLY A 127 -21.05 8.47 -87.34
N GLN A 128 -20.94 8.68 -88.65
CA GLN A 128 -19.69 8.60 -89.40
C GLN A 128 -18.93 9.92 -89.32
N LEU A 129 -17.64 9.86 -88.92
CA LEU A 129 -16.75 11.02 -88.94
C LEU A 129 -16.45 11.42 -90.39
N VAL A 130 -16.86 12.61 -90.78
CA VAL A 130 -16.69 13.13 -92.15
C VAL A 130 -15.56 14.15 -92.26
N GLY A 131 -15.11 14.72 -91.14
CA GLY A 131 -14.00 15.68 -91.13
C GLY A 131 -14.05 16.63 -89.94
N THR A 132 -13.51 17.83 -90.11
CA THR A 132 -13.58 18.94 -89.14
C THR A 132 -14.20 20.18 -89.76
N LEU A 133 -14.74 21.10 -88.95
CA LEU A 133 -15.33 22.34 -89.45
C LEU A 133 -14.27 23.32 -90.02
N PRO A 134 -14.57 24.02 -91.14
CA PRO A 134 -15.78 23.90 -91.97
C PRO A 134 -15.72 22.66 -92.88
N VAL A 135 -16.87 22.02 -93.11
CA VAL A 135 -16.98 20.87 -94.02
C VAL A 135 -18.13 21.07 -95.00
N ASN A 136 -17.90 20.66 -96.25
CA ASN A 136 -18.93 20.53 -97.27
C ASN A 136 -19.06 19.05 -97.64
N GLN A 137 -20.24 18.47 -97.44
CA GLN A 137 -20.47 17.04 -97.63
C GLN A 137 -21.72 16.81 -98.48
N MET A 138 -21.59 15.98 -99.52
CA MET A 138 -22.74 15.47 -100.27
C MET A 138 -23.39 14.35 -99.46
N VAL A 139 -24.72 14.40 -99.33
CA VAL A 139 -25.52 13.43 -98.58
C VAL A 139 -26.70 12.95 -99.43
N ASP A 140 -27.16 11.73 -99.18
CA ASP A 140 -28.40 11.22 -99.79
C ASP A 140 -29.59 12.13 -99.40
N PRO A 141 -30.65 12.22 -100.20
CA PRO A 141 -31.87 12.92 -99.78
C PRO A 141 -32.49 12.22 -98.56
N GLY A 142 -32.70 12.95 -97.47
CA GLY A 142 -33.20 12.36 -96.24
C GLY A 142 -32.94 13.16 -94.98
N ARG A 143 -33.16 12.51 -93.84
CA ARG A 143 -32.92 13.06 -92.50
C ARG A 143 -31.55 12.59 -92.01
N HIS A 144 -30.67 13.52 -91.70
CA HIS A 144 -29.31 13.25 -91.24
C HIS A 144 -29.08 13.79 -89.83
N LEU A 145 -28.43 13.01 -88.98
CA LEU A 145 -28.02 13.44 -87.65
C LEU A 145 -26.64 14.09 -87.73
N ILE A 146 -26.57 15.38 -87.45
CA ILE A 146 -25.32 16.14 -87.40
C ILE A 146 -24.86 16.20 -85.95
N GLN A 147 -23.65 15.70 -85.68
CA GLN A 147 -23.00 15.81 -84.38
C GLN A 147 -21.66 16.50 -84.54
N ILE A 148 -21.41 17.52 -83.74
CA ILE A 148 -20.17 18.28 -83.78
C ILE A 148 -19.60 18.34 -82.38
N ASP A 149 -18.41 17.76 -82.22
CA ASP A 149 -17.74 17.60 -80.94
C ASP A 149 -16.35 18.25 -80.93
N ARG A 150 -15.99 18.85 -79.80
CA ARG A 150 -14.66 19.37 -79.51
C ARG A 150 -14.40 19.27 -78.01
N GLU A 151 -13.19 18.88 -77.63
CA GLU A 151 -12.81 18.77 -76.23
C GLU A 151 -13.00 20.09 -75.47
N GLY A 152 -13.68 20.04 -74.33
CA GLY A 152 -14.00 21.22 -73.50
C GLY A 152 -15.22 22.01 -73.97
N TYR A 153 -15.99 21.51 -74.92
CA TYR A 153 -17.19 22.14 -75.46
C TYR A 153 -18.40 21.20 -75.42
N VAL A 154 -19.59 21.78 -75.33
CA VAL A 154 -20.85 21.02 -75.40
C VAL A 154 -21.04 20.50 -76.83
N THR A 155 -21.21 19.18 -76.99
CA THR A 155 -21.47 18.56 -78.30
C THR A 155 -22.76 19.10 -78.90
N PHE A 156 -22.64 19.72 -80.08
CA PHE A 156 -23.81 20.13 -80.86
C PHE A 156 -24.41 18.88 -81.53
N THR A 157 -25.72 18.70 -81.41
CA THR A 157 -26.45 17.58 -82.04
C THR A 157 -27.74 18.10 -82.66
N GLN A 158 -27.91 17.93 -83.97
CA GLN A 158 -29.12 18.37 -84.68
C GLN A 158 -29.49 17.41 -85.81
N TRP A 159 -30.76 17.04 -85.89
CA TRP A 159 -31.31 16.41 -87.08
C TRP A 159 -31.61 17.46 -88.14
N VAL A 160 -31.11 17.26 -89.36
CA VAL A 160 -31.41 18.11 -90.53
C VAL A 160 -32.09 17.29 -91.61
N GLN A 161 -33.05 17.89 -92.31
CA GLN A 161 -33.67 17.30 -93.50
C GLN A 161 -33.03 17.93 -94.74
N VAL A 162 -32.45 17.12 -95.62
CA VAL A 162 -31.82 17.57 -96.86
C VAL A 162 -32.55 16.94 -98.05
N ALA A 163 -33.12 17.77 -98.92
CA ALA A 163 -33.74 17.32 -100.18
C ALA A 163 -32.68 17.15 -101.29
N GLY A 164 -33.01 16.39 -102.33
CA GLY A 164 -32.13 16.24 -103.49
C GLY A 164 -31.91 17.58 -104.21
N ALA A 165 -30.67 17.84 -104.64
CA ALA A 165 -30.21 19.13 -105.20
C ALA A 165 -30.30 20.33 -104.25
N GLN A 166 -30.70 20.15 -102.98
CA GLN A 166 -30.72 21.22 -102.00
C GLN A 166 -29.31 21.50 -101.51
N GLN A 167 -28.94 22.78 -101.44
CA GLN A 167 -27.80 23.24 -100.66
C GLN A 167 -28.31 23.73 -99.30
N LEU A 168 -27.94 23.04 -98.22
CA LEU A 168 -28.26 23.42 -96.86
C LEU A 168 -27.01 23.94 -96.17
N ALA A 169 -27.04 25.19 -95.71
CA ALA A 169 -25.99 25.77 -94.88
C ALA A 169 -26.39 25.67 -93.40
N LEU A 170 -25.53 25.04 -92.59
CA LEU A 170 -25.70 24.91 -91.16
C LEU A 170 -24.56 25.61 -90.42
N PRO A 171 -24.73 26.88 -89.99
CA PRO A 171 -23.79 27.53 -89.11
C PRO A 171 -23.90 26.95 -87.70
N VAL A 172 -22.78 26.52 -87.11
CA VAL A 172 -22.74 25.88 -85.80
C VAL A 172 -21.86 26.65 -84.83
N LEU A 173 -22.42 26.97 -83.68
CA LEU A 173 -21.73 27.55 -82.55
C LEU A 173 -21.52 26.46 -81.50
N LEU A 174 -20.28 26.34 -81.00
CA LEU A 174 -20.00 25.53 -79.82
C LEU A 174 -19.82 26.42 -78.61
N GLU A 175 -20.48 26.06 -77.51
CA GLU A 175 -20.33 26.71 -76.21
C GLU A 175 -19.32 25.92 -75.36
N ARG A 176 -18.47 26.64 -74.62
CA ARG A 176 -17.56 25.96 -73.67
C ARG A 176 -18.41 25.21 -72.65
N GLN A 177 -18.05 23.96 -72.41
CA GLN A 177 -18.63 23.21 -71.31
C GLN A 177 -18.21 23.91 -70.02
N ALA A 178 -19.19 24.31 -69.21
CA ALA A 178 -18.91 24.92 -67.92
C ALA A 178 -18.05 23.94 -67.09
N PRO A 179 -16.95 24.40 -66.48
CA PRO A 179 -16.17 23.53 -65.59
C PRO A 179 -17.09 22.99 -64.50
N SER A 180 -16.94 21.72 -64.13
CA SER A 180 -17.63 21.13 -62.98
C SER A 180 -16.74 21.05 -61.75
N THR A 181 -15.48 21.49 -61.89
CA THR A 181 -14.43 21.45 -60.88
C THR A 181 -13.75 22.81 -60.75
N GLY A 182 -13.27 23.14 -59.56
CA GLY A 182 -12.36 24.25 -59.29
C GLY A 182 -10.99 23.74 -58.80
N SER A 183 -10.24 24.64 -58.18
CA SER A 183 -8.98 24.33 -57.49
C SER A 183 -8.96 24.95 -56.09
N VAL A 184 -8.13 24.44 -55.20
CA VAL A 184 -7.88 25.05 -53.89
C VAL A 184 -6.39 25.15 -53.61
N LEU A 185 -5.92 26.35 -53.26
CA LEU A 185 -4.59 26.54 -52.68
C LEU A 185 -4.69 26.35 -51.17
N VAL A 186 -4.02 25.34 -50.66
CA VAL A 186 -3.94 25.08 -49.22
C VAL A 186 -2.53 25.42 -48.74
N ALA A 187 -2.43 26.36 -47.81
CA ALA A 187 -1.17 26.79 -47.20
C ALA A 187 -1.28 26.74 -45.67
N SER A 188 -0.13 26.57 -45.01
CA SER A 188 -0.02 26.64 -43.56
C SER A 188 1.28 27.34 -43.15
N ASP A 189 1.31 27.83 -41.93
CA ASP A 189 2.51 28.32 -41.24
C ASP A 189 3.58 27.22 -41.06
N ILE A 190 3.20 25.94 -41.13
CA ILE A 190 4.12 24.80 -41.20
C ILE A 190 4.20 24.28 -42.63
N SER A 191 5.41 24.28 -43.21
CA SER A 191 5.67 23.68 -44.52
C SER A 191 5.73 22.15 -44.41
N GLY A 192 5.16 21.45 -45.38
CA GLY A 192 5.17 19.98 -45.45
C GLY A 192 4.07 19.30 -44.64
N ALA A 193 3.13 20.04 -44.03
CA ALA A 193 1.99 19.45 -43.32
C ALA A 193 1.07 18.72 -44.31
N ALA A 194 0.60 17.53 -43.96
CA ALA A 194 -0.24 16.69 -44.81
C ALA A 194 -1.62 17.32 -45.01
N ILE A 195 -2.10 17.37 -46.25
CA ILE A 195 -3.40 17.94 -46.63
C ILE A 195 -4.35 16.80 -46.98
N TYR A 196 -5.57 16.86 -46.46
CA TYR A 196 -6.68 15.99 -46.81
C TYR A 196 -7.86 16.82 -47.33
N VAL A 197 -8.55 16.31 -48.35
CA VAL A 197 -9.81 16.88 -48.87
C VAL A 197 -10.87 15.79 -48.73
N ASP A 198 -11.90 16.07 -47.93
CA ASP A 198 -12.96 15.12 -47.58
C ASP A 198 -12.43 13.76 -47.05
N GLY A 199 -11.33 13.82 -46.29
CA GLY A 199 -10.68 12.64 -45.70
C GLY A 199 -9.66 11.93 -46.61
N GLU A 200 -9.57 12.28 -47.89
CA GLU A 200 -8.59 11.71 -48.83
C GLU A 200 -7.29 12.52 -48.86
N PRO A 201 -6.10 11.89 -48.84
CA PRO A 201 -4.82 12.61 -48.88
C PRO A 201 -4.58 13.24 -50.25
N ARG A 202 -4.26 14.54 -50.28
CA ARG A 202 -4.12 15.35 -51.50
C ARG A 202 -2.80 16.13 -51.61
N GLY A 203 -1.81 15.82 -50.78
CA GLY A 203 -0.47 16.40 -50.84
C GLY A 203 -0.03 17.00 -49.51
N SER A 204 0.85 18.01 -49.56
CA SER A 204 1.36 18.71 -48.38
C SER A 204 1.49 20.22 -48.59
N THR A 205 1.43 21.01 -47.52
CA THR A 205 1.44 22.49 -47.62
C THR A 205 2.81 23.05 -48.04
N PRO A 206 2.85 24.14 -48.84
CA PRO A 206 1.76 24.71 -49.61
C PRO A 206 1.55 23.95 -50.94
N THR A 207 0.30 23.61 -51.29
CA THR A 207 -0.03 22.94 -52.57
C THR A 207 -1.32 23.48 -53.18
N VAL A 208 -1.35 23.60 -54.51
CA VAL A 208 -2.58 23.79 -55.29
C VAL A 208 -3.15 22.42 -55.64
N ILE A 209 -4.37 22.16 -55.23
CA ILE A 209 -5.10 20.93 -55.53
C ILE A 209 -6.09 21.25 -56.64
N ASP A 210 -5.83 20.72 -57.85
CA ASP A 210 -6.70 20.88 -59.02
C ASP A 210 -7.80 19.81 -59.09
N ASN A 211 -8.79 20.04 -59.95
CA ASN A 211 -9.91 19.14 -60.25
C ASN A 211 -10.73 18.73 -59.01
N VAL A 212 -10.92 19.66 -58.07
CA VAL A 212 -11.83 19.47 -56.93
C VAL A 212 -13.24 19.79 -57.42
N THR A 213 -14.22 18.91 -57.17
CA THR A 213 -15.61 19.13 -57.58
C THR A 213 -16.14 20.46 -57.07
N ALA A 214 -17.02 21.11 -57.84
CA ALA A 214 -17.70 22.29 -57.34
C ALA A 214 -18.65 21.89 -56.20
N GLY A 215 -18.58 22.59 -55.07
CA GLY A 215 -19.34 22.24 -53.86
C GLY A 215 -18.61 22.63 -52.58
N ILE A 216 -19.20 22.26 -51.46
CA ILE A 216 -18.61 22.46 -50.14
C ILE A 216 -17.70 21.27 -49.83
N HIS A 217 -16.45 21.54 -49.52
CA HIS A 217 -15.42 20.55 -49.21
C HIS A 217 -14.81 20.82 -47.83
N GLN A 218 -14.45 19.76 -47.12
CA GLN A 218 -13.70 19.86 -45.87
C GLN A 218 -12.21 19.67 -46.16
N ILE A 219 -11.41 20.68 -45.82
CA ILE A 219 -9.96 20.65 -45.94
C ILE A 219 -9.37 20.43 -44.55
N GLU A 220 -8.58 19.37 -44.38
CA GLU A 220 -7.84 19.13 -43.14
C GLU A 220 -6.34 19.25 -43.38
N VAL A 221 -5.64 19.88 -42.44
CA VAL A 221 -4.18 19.97 -42.43
C VAL A 221 -3.65 19.34 -41.15
N ARG A 222 -2.71 18.41 -41.29
CA ARG A 222 -2.14 17.61 -40.19
C ARG A 222 -0.62 17.70 -40.19
N SER A 223 -0.03 17.91 -39.01
CA SER A 223 1.42 17.86 -38.80
C SER A 223 1.71 17.23 -37.44
N GLU A 224 2.83 16.50 -37.34
CA GLU A 224 3.26 15.88 -36.09
C GLU A 224 3.53 16.95 -35.02
N GLY A 225 2.98 16.78 -33.81
CA GLY A 225 3.12 17.73 -32.69
C GLY A 225 2.16 18.93 -32.75
N PHE A 226 1.20 18.95 -33.69
CA PHE A 226 0.20 20.01 -33.84
C PHE A 226 -1.22 19.44 -33.90
N GLN A 227 -2.19 20.23 -33.42
CA GLN A 227 -3.60 19.90 -33.51
C GLN A 227 -4.05 19.87 -34.98
N THR A 228 -4.82 18.85 -35.37
CA THR A 228 -5.45 18.79 -36.69
C THR A 228 -6.42 19.95 -36.85
N GLN A 229 -6.26 20.72 -37.91
CA GLN A 229 -7.14 21.84 -38.23
C GLN A 229 -7.99 21.48 -39.45
N ALA A 230 -9.30 21.66 -39.33
CA ALA A 230 -10.26 21.43 -40.41
C ALA A 230 -10.99 22.72 -40.76
N GLN A 231 -11.11 23.03 -42.06
CA GLN A 231 -11.86 24.18 -42.57
C GLN A 231 -12.77 23.75 -43.71
N THR A 232 -14.02 24.21 -43.65
CA THR A 232 -14.98 24.03 -44.73
C THR A 232 -14.82 25.15 -45.75
N VAL A 233 -14.64 24.80 -47.02
CA VAL A 233 -14.47 25.75 -48.12
C VAL A 233 -15.45 25.45 -49.25
N GLU A 234 -16.07 26.49 -49.81
CA GLU A 234 -16.86 26.38 -51.03
C GLU A 234 -15.93 26.48 -52.24
N ILE A 235 -15.83 25.41 -53.02
CA ILE A 235 -15.12 25.38 -54.30
C ILE A 235 -16.13 25.70 -55.39
N ARG A 236 -15.90 26.79 -56.13
CA ARG A 236 -16.69 27.11 -57.32
C ARG A 236 -16.01 26.62 -58.58
N ALA A 237 -16.82 26.14 -59.51
CA ALA A 237 -16.40 25.70 -60.83
C ALA A 237 -15.51 26.74 -61.53
N GLY A 238 -14.31 26.33 -61.96
CA GLY A 238 -13.35 27.20 -62.66
C GLY A 238 -12.65 28.25 -61.78
N GLU A 239 -13.00 28.36 -60.50
CA GLU A 239 -12.37 29.29 -59.56
C GLU A 239 -11.28 28.60 -58.73
N ARG A 240 -10.41 29.41 -58.13
CA ARG A 240 -9.42 28.97 -57.14
C ARG A 240 -9.81 29.48 -55.76
N ALA A 241 -10.20 28.57 -54.88
CA ALA A 241 -10.33 28.89 -53.47
C ALA A 241 -8.96 28.96 -52.79
N ARG A 242 -8.87 29.64 -51.65
CA ARG A 242 -7.67 29.72 -50.82
C ARG A 242 -8.01 29.38 -49.38
N VAL A 243 -7.21 28.50 -48.79
CA VAL A 243 -7.32 28.03 -47.42
C VAL A 243 -5.96 28.24 -46.77
N GLU A 244 -5.90 29.10 -45.76
CA GLU A 244 -4.71 29.33 -44.94
C GLU A 244 -4.98 28.83 -43.53
N VAL A 245 -4.14 27.90 -43.08
CA VAL A 245 -4.30 27.21 -41.80
C VAL A 245 -3.12 27.54 -40.89
N GLN A 246 -3.41 28.07 -39.71
CA GLN A 246 -2.42 28.19 -38.64
C GLN A 246 -2.50 26.95 -37.74
N LEU A 247 -1.44 26.14 -37.73
CA LEU A 247 -1.37 24.95 -36.89
C LEU A 247 -0.98 25.35 -35.47
N ARG A 248 -1.78 24.90 -34.50
CA ARG A 248 -1.50 25.11 -33.08
C ARG A 248 -0.74 23.92 -32.54
N PRO A 249 0.40 24.10 -31.86
CA PRO A 249 1.09 23.01 -31.20
C PRO A 249 0.12 22.23 -30.31
N ASP A 250 0.23 20.91 -30.34
CA ASP A 250 -0.58 20.00 -29.51
C ASP A 250 -0.03 19.90 -28.07
N VAL A 251 0.98 20.70 -27.76
CA VAL A 251 1.52 20.84 -26.41
C VAL A 251 0.82 22.02 -25.74
N PRO A 252 -0.02 21.79 -24.72
CA PRO A 252 -0.60 22.89 -23.96
C PRO A 252 0.53 23.71 -23.31
N PRO A 253 0.43 25.05 -23.27
CA PRO A 253 1.48 25.88 -22.70
C PRO A 253 1.78 25.45 -21.27
N GLY A 254 3.06 25.29 -20.93
CA GLY A 254 3.46 24.93 -19.58
C GLY A 254 2.96 25.98 -18.57
N GLY A 255 2.56 25.53 -17.39
CA GLY A 255 2.24 26.42 -16.27
C GLY A 255 3.49 26.90 -15.54
N THR A 256 3.30 27.78 -14.57
CA THR A 256 4.35 28.26 -13.66
C THR A 256 4.06 27.80 -12.24
N LEU A 257 4.97 27.07 -11.61
CA LEU A 257 4.89 26.71 -10.19
C LEU A 257 5.73 27.67 -9.35
N VAL A 258 5.12 28.24 -8.31
CA VAL A 258 5.81 29.01 -7.27
C VAL A 258 5.68 28.26 -5.96
N VAL A 259 6.79 27.90 -5.34
CA VAL A 259 6.80 27.24 -4.03
C VAL A 259 7.41 28.19 -3.01
N VAL A 260 6.65 28.56 -2.00
CA VAL A 260 7.11 29.36 -0.87
C VAL A 260 7.16 28.46 0.35
N THR A 261 8.31 28.41 1.02
CA THR A 261 8.52 27.55 2.19
C THR A 261 8.67 28.38 3.46
N GLN A 262 8.09 27.89 4.55
CA GLN A 262 8.31 28.37 5.91
C GLN A 262 8.76 27.17 6.77
N PRO A 263 10.00 27.12 7.26
CA PRO A 263 11.05 28.14 7.12
C PRO A 263 11.53 28.34 5.67
N ARG A 264 12.13 29.51 5.41
CA ARG A 264 12.83 29.76 4.15
C ARG A 264 14.08 28.89 4.06
N GLY A 265 14.45 28.48 2.86
CA GLY A 265 15.64 27.67 2.61
C GLY A 265 15.41 26.15 2.60
N ALA A 266 14.16 25.69 2.74
CA ALA A 266 13.83 24.27 2.61
C ALA A 266 14.07 23.78 1.17
N SER A 267 14.59 22.56 1.02
CA SER A 267 14.83 21.92 -0.27
C SER A 267 13.51 21.56 -0.93
N VAL A 268 13.34 21.93 -2.20
CA VAL A 268 12.14 21.71 -3.01
C VAL A 268 12.51 20.81 -4.21
N VAL A 269 11.74 19.74 -4.39
CA VAL A 269 11.88 18.77 -5.47
C VAL A 269 10.52 18.57 -6.14
N LEU A 270 10.49 18.55 -7.47
CA LEU A 270 9.27 18.30 -8.26
C LEU A 270 9.51 17.08 -9.16
N ASP A 271 8.71 16.02 -9.00
CA ASP A 271 8.83 14.74 -9.72
C ASP A 271 10.25 14.13 -9.70
N GLY A 272 10.96 14.32 -8.58
CA GLY A 272 12.36 13.88 -8.42
C GLY A 272 13.42 14.84 -8.98
N GLU A 273 13.05 15.91 -9.68
CA GLU A 273 13.97 16.98 -10.11
C GLU A 273 14.16 18.02 -8.99
N ALA A 274 15.41 18.25 -8.57
CA ALA A 274 15.71 19.25 -7.56
C ALA A 274 15.56 20.68 -8.11
N LEU A 275 14.63 21.45 -7.54
CA LEU A 275 14.42 22.87 -7.90
C LEU A 275 15.29 23.80 -7.05
N GLY A 276 15.80 23.34 -5.91
CA GLY A 276 16.66 24.11 -5.00
C GLY A 276 15.94 24.58 -3.73
N ALA A 277 16.44 25.64 -3.12
CA ALA A 277 15.93 26.14 -1.84
C ALA A 277 14.75 27.11 -2.02
N GLY A 278 13.67 26.92 -1.27
CA GLY A 278 12.48 27.78 -1.29
C GLY A 278 12.73 29.16 -0.65
N PRO A 279 12.09 30.25 -1.15
CA PRO A 279 11.11 30.27 -2.23
C PRO A 279 11.73 30.06 -3.62
N VAL A 280 11.10 29.24 -4.46
CA VAL A 280 11.55 28.92 -5.82
C VAL A 280 10.40 29.06 -6.84
N THR A 281 10.72 29.48 -8.06
CA THR A 281 9.77 29.53 -9.18
C THR A 281 10.29 28.67 -10.33
N ARG A 282 9.43 27.81 -10.87
CA ARG A 282 9.69 26.97 -12.05
C ARG A 282 8.69 27.33 -13.14
N GLU A 283 9.19 27.79 -14.28
CA GLU A 283 8.41 28.07 -15.48
C GLU A 283 8.37 26.85 -16.40
N ASN A 284 7.38 26.83 -17.31
CA ASN A 284 7.16 25.78 -18.31
C ASN A 284 6.99 24.37 -17.71
N VAL A 285 6.33 24.25 -16.55
CA VAL A 285 5.95 22.96 -15.99
C VAL A 285 4.82 22.38 -16.83
N SER A 286 4.92 21.11 -17.24
CA SER A 286 3.87 20.47 -18.03
C SER A 286 2.51 20.55 -17.32
N PRO A 287 1.39 20.72 -18.03
CA PRO A 287 0.08 20.67 -17.38
C PRO A 287 -0.25 19.24 -16.89
N GLY A 288 -0.82 19.11 -15.69
CA GLY A 288 -1.12 17.81 -15.08
C GLY A 288 -0.88 17.78 -13.56
N GLU A 289 -0.95 16.59 -12.97
CA GLU A 289 -0.57 16.37 -11.57
C GLU A 289 0.93 16.11 -11.46
N HIS A 290 1.56 16.76 -10.48
CA HIS A 290 2.97 16.64 -10.15
C HIS A 290 3.14 16.31 -8.67
N ILE A 291 4.22 15.63 -8.29
CA ILE A 291 4.54 15.36 -6.89
C ILE A 291 5.56 16.38 -6.41
N LEU A 292 5.16 17.20 -5.43
CA LEU A 292 6.01 18.18 -4.77
C LEU A 292 6.53 17.61 -3.45
N GLU A 293 7.85 17.53 -3.31
CA GLU A 293 8.52 17.14 -2.08
C GLU A 293 9.29 18.32 -1.50
N VAL A 294 9.05 18.63 -0.23
CA VAL A 294 9.74 19.71 0.48
C VAL A 294 10.31 19.18 1.79
N SER A 295 11.59 19.43 2.02
CA SER A 295 12.30 18.93 3.20
C SER A 295 13.29 19.94 3.74
N MET A 296 13.53 19.88 5.06
CA MET A 296 14.53 20.69 5.76
C MET A 296 15.03 19.94 6.99
N THR A 297 16.31 20.05 7.29
CA THR A 297 16.90 19.42 8.49
C THR A 297 16.22 19.93 9.77
N GLY A 298 15.77 19.02 10.63
CA GLY A 298 15.04 19.35 11.86
C GLY A 298 13.53 19.51 11.69
N PHE A 299 12.99 19.32 10.49
CA PHE A 299 11.57 19.44 10.18
C PHE A 299 11.00 18.16 9.55
N GLN A 300 9.70 17.94 9.73
CA GLN A 300 8.99 16.82 9.11
C GLN A 300 8.83 17.11 7.60
N PRO A 301 9.32 16.24 6.70
CA PRO A 301 9.19 16.44 5.26
C PRO A 301 7.72 16.33 4.83
N ILE A 302 7.35 17.11 3.80
CA ILE A 302 6.01 17.11 3.21
C ILE A 302 6.10 16.66 1.76
N THR A 303 5.28 15.70 1.39
CA THR A 303 5.03 15.28 0.01
C THR A 303 3.57 15.52 -0.30
N GLN A 304 3.27 16.28 -1.36
CA GLN A 304 1.89 16.51 -1.77
C GLN A 304 1.74 16.61 -3.29
N PRO A 305 0.62 16.14 -3.87
CA PRO A 305 0.32 16.39 -5.26
C PRO A 305 0.02 17.87 -5.50
N VAL A 306 0.47 18.41 -6.63
CA VAL A 306 0.14 19.74 -7.13
C VAL A 306 -0.32 19.65 -8.57
N THR A 307 -1.51 20.16 -8.86
CA THR A 307 -2.03 20.25 -10.23
C THR A 307 -1.58 21.56 -10.86
N ILE A 308 -0.99 21.47 -12.05
CA ILE A 308 -0.58 22.60 -12.88
C ILE A 308 -1.54 22.70 -14.06
N GLU A 309 -2.21 23.85 -14.20
CA GLU A 309 -3.06 24.15 -15.34
C GLU A 309 -2.26 24.86 -16.44
N ALA A 310 -2.61 24.59 -17.71
CA ALA A 310 -1.91 25.13 -18.86
C ALA A 310 -1.88 26.66 -18.87
N GLY A 311 -0.67 27.23 -18.99
CA GLY A 311 -0.44 28.68 -19.00
C GLY A 311 -0.76 29.42 -17.70
N GLN A 312 -1.20 28.74 -16.63
CA GLN A 312 -1.52 29.37 -15.35
C GLN A 312 -0.34 29.36 -14.37
N ARG A 313 -0.38 30.29 -13.42
CA ARG A 313 0.56 30.36 -12.29
C ARG A 313 -0.05 29.73 -11.05
N ARG A 314 0.53 28.62 -10.57
CA ARG A 314 0.15 27.95 -9.33
C ARG A 314 1.12 28.32 -8.21
N ALA A 315 0.63 28.96 -7.15
CA ALA A 315 1.41 29.22 -5.94
C ALA A 315 1.06 28.21 -4.84
N VAL A 316 2.08 27.62 -4.23
CA VAL A 316 1.98 26.66 -3.12
C VAL A 316 2.77 27.18 -1.94
N ASN A 317 2.10 27.35 -0.80
CA ASN A 317 2.72 27.70 0.46
C ASN A 317 2.89 26.43 1.31
N ILE A 318 4.13 26.09 1.63
CA ILE A 318 4.47 24.93 2.46
C ILE A 318 4.99 25.41 3.80
N VAL A 319 4.33 25.00 4.88
CA VAL A 319 4.79 25.24 6.25
C VAL A 319 5.25 23.91 6.81
N LEU A 320 6.57 23.77 6.99
CA LEU A 320 7.15 22.59 7.61
C LEU A 320 7.00 22.67 9.13
N GLN A 321 6.65 21.55 9.75
CA GLN A 321 6.58 21.44 11.21
C GLN A 321 7.93 21.00 11.76
N GLU A 322 8.43 21.68 12.80
CA GLU A 322 9.64 21.22 13.51
C GLU A 322 9.39 19.83 14.11
N VAL A 323 10.37 18.95 13.96
CA VAL A 323 10.40 17.70 14.70
C VAL A 323 10.90 18.02 16.10
N VAL A 324 9.97 18.26 17.02
CA VAL A 324 10.28 18.33 18.45
C VAL A 324 10.50 16.90 18.93
N LEU A 325 11.76 16.46 18.90
CA LEU A 325 12.15 15.18 19.48
C LEU A 325 11.91 15.25 20.99
N ALA A 326 11.02 14.40 21.50
CA ALA A 326 10.79 14.28 22.93
C ALA A 326 12.13 14.01 23.65
N PRO A 327 12.38 14.62 24.82
CA PRO A 327 13.59 14.35 25.58
C PRO A 327 13.67 12.85 25.90
N GLY A 328 14.86 12.25 25.76
CA GLY A 328 15.04 10.83 26.05
C GLY A 328 14.87 10.54 27.55
N SER A 329 14.53 9.29 27.86
CA SER A 329 14.39 8.81 29.24
C SER A 329 15.56 7.93 29.66
N ILE A 330 15.85 7.86 30.96
CA ILE A 330 16.78 6.88 31.54
C ILE A 330 15.95 5.81 32.23
N ILE A 331 16.17 4.54 31.90
CA ILE A 331 15.53 3.39 32.51
C ILE A 331 16.62 2.53 33.13
N VAL A 332 16.58 2.33 34.44
CA VAL A 332 17.54 1.49 35.16
C VAL A 332 16.80 0.31 35.81
N ARG A 333 17.25 -0.90 35.51
CA ARG A 333 16.71 -2.15 36.09
C ARG A 333 17.81 -2.87 36.87
N SER A 334 17.41 -3.59 37.92
CA SER A 334 18.28 -4.53 38.63
C SER A 334 17.41 -5.54 39.36
N SER A 335 17.92 -6.76 39.49
CA SER A 335 17.27 -7.85 40.25
C SER A 335 17.82 -7.99 41.68
N ALA A 336 18.84 -7.21 42.05
CA ALA A 336 19.47 -7.30 43.37
C ALA A 336 18.49 -6.86 44.49
N PRO A 337 18.21 -7.71 45.51
CA PRO A 337 17.31 -7.36 46.60
C PRO A 337 17.79 -6.13 47.38
N GLY A 338 16.89 -5.17 47.61
CA GLY A 338 17.23 -3.92 48.30
C GLY A 338 18.12 -2.97 47.48
N ALA A 339 18.20 -3.15 46.16
CA ALA A 339 18.92 -2.24 45.29
C ALA A 339 18.33 -0.84 45.29
N VAL A 340 19.21 0.15 45.21
CA VAL A 340 18.91 1.57 45.11
C VAL A 340 19.66 2.13 43.91
N VAL A 341 18.96 2.85 43.05
CA VAL A 341 19.50 3.51 41.86
C VAL A 341 19.81 4.97 42.18
N VAL A 342 20.98 5.43 41.77
CA VAL A 342 21.43 6.82 41.84
C VAL A 342 21.76 7.29 40.42
N VAL A 343 21.17 8.41 40.00
CA VAL A 343 21.39 9.03 38.68
C VAL A 343 21.97 10.42 38.91
N ASP A 344 23.16 10.68 38.40
CA ASP A 344 23.91 11.94 38.58
C ASP A 344 24.09 12.38 40.04
N GLY A 345 24.21 11.42 40.95
CA GLY A 345 24.34 11.67 42.38
C GLY A 345 23.01 11.84 43.13
N GLU A 346 21.87 11.86 42.44
CA GLU A 346 20.54 11.90 43.05
C GLU A 346 19.98 10.48 43.24
N GLU A 347 19.60 10.11 44.46
CA GLU A 347 18.99 8.82 44.77
C GLU A 347 17.54 8.76 44.27
N ARG A 348 17.24 7.77 43.42
CA ARG A 348 15.93 7.61 42.76
C ARG A 348 15.09 6.45 43.32
N GLY A 349 15.59 5.75 44.34
CA GLY A 349 14.90 4.64 44.99
C GLY A 349 15.13 3.27 44.34
N ALA A 350 14.20 2.34 44.53
CA ALA A 350 14.35 0.95 44.08
C ALA A 350 14.06 0.77 42.58
N PRO A 351 14.80 -0.11 41.87
CA PRO A 351 14.53 -0.41 40.46
C PRO A 351 13.21 -1.19 40.26
N PRO A 352 12.55 -1.07 39.09
CA PRO A 352 12.95 -0.25 37.96
C PRO A 352 12.73 1.25 38.20
N VAL A 353 13.76 2.06 37.91
CA VAL A 353 13.70 3.52 37.96
C VAL A 353 13.58 4.08 36.55
N VAL A 354 12.65 5.00 36.35
CA VAL A 354 12.50 5.76 35.10
C VAL A 354 12.66 7.24 35.40
N VAL A 355 13.66 7.88 34.78
CA VAL A 355 13.82 9.33 34.76
C VAL A 355 13.27 9.82 33.42
N GLU A 356 12.07 10.38 33.46
CA GLU A 356 11.44 10.99 32.29
C GLU A 356 12.12 12.33 31.95
N SER A 357 12.22 12.64 30.66
CA SER A 357 12.76 13.91 30.18
C SER A 357 14.18 14.22 30.68
N ALA A 358 15.08 13.23 30.67
CA ALA A 358 16.46 13.44 31.06
C ALA A 358 17.16 14.41 30.08
N THR A 359 18.05 15.24 30.61
CA THR A 359 18.78 16.23 29.82
C THR A 359 19.64 15.54 28.75
N ALA A 360 19.80 16.15 27.58
CA ALA A 360 20.68 15.56 26.57
C ALA A 360 22.13 15.60 27.07
N GLY A 361 22.81 14.46 27.11
CA GLY A 361 24.13 14.36 27.70
C GLY A 361 24.47 12.95 28.19
N THR A 362 25.64 12.83 28.83
CA THR A 362 26.06 11.59 29.49
C THR A 362 25.74 11.67 30.97
N HIS A 363 24.99 10.69 31.47
CA HIS A 363 24.56 10.59 32.87
C HIS A 363 25.34 9.49 33.59
N ALA A 364 25.70 9.73 34.84
CA ALA A 364 26.34 8.73 35.69
C ALA A 364 25.26 7.91 36.42
N ILE A 365 25.35 6.58 36.30
CA ILE A 365 24.42 5.63 36.92
C ILE A 365 25.19 4.80 37.94
N VAL A 366 24.71 4.79 39.18
CA VAL A 366 25.22 3.91 40.23
C VAL A 366 24.05 3.09 40.78
N VAL A 367 24.21 1.78 40.84
CA VAL A 367 23.27 0.88 41.51
C VAL A 367 23.99 0.19 42.65
N ARG A 368 23.45 0.33 43.86
CA ARG A 368 24.03 -0.24 45.08
C ARG A 368 22.98 -1.06 45.82
N ALA A 369 23.40 -2.16 46.44
CA ALA A 369 22.54 -3.00 47.27
C ALA A 369 23.35 -3.58 48.44
N PRO A 370 22.76 -3.76 49.64
CA PRO A 370 23.47 -4.33 50.78
C PRO A 370 24.06 -5.72 50.49
N GLY A 371 25.35 -5.90 50.76
CA GLY A 371 26.05 -7.15 50.48
C GLY A 371 26.40 -7.36 48.99
N PHE A 372 26.21 -6.36 48.14
CA PHE A 372 26.62 -6.39 46.73
C PHE A 372 27.62 -5.29 46.41
N GLN A 373 28.54 -5.57 45.50
CA GLN A 373 29.45 -4.59 44.93
C GLN A 373 28.63 -3.56 44.13
N GLU A 374 28.99 -2.29 44.27
CA GLU A 374 28.32 -1.22 43.52
C GLU A 374 28.56 -1.37 42.01
N TYR A 375 27.47 -1.32 41.24
CA TYR A 375 27.52 -1.24 39.79
C TYR A 375 27.59 0.22 39.37
N ARG A 376 28.62 0.60 38.59
CA ARG A 376 28.84 1.98 38.14
C ARG A 376 28.97 1.99 36.62
N THR A 377 28.17 2.82 35.95
CA THR A 377 28.25 3.01 34.50
C THR A 377 27.87 4.44 34.12
N THR A 378 28.06 4.78 32.85
CA THR A 378 27.58 6.04 32.27
C THR A 378 26.68 5.75 31.07
N CYS A 379 25.69 6.60 30.83
CA CYS A 379 24.74 6.40 29.75
C CYS A 379 24.38 7.71 29.04
N ALA A 380 24.31 7.68 27.70
CA ALA A 380 24.13 8.87 26.89
C ALA A 380 22.68 9.05 26.41
N VAL A 381 21.98 10.05 26.94
CA VAL A 381 20.62 10.44 26.55
C VAL A 381 20.67 11.49 25.46
N GLY A 382 19.72 11.43 24.52
CA GLY A 382 19.55 12.45 23.49
C GLY A 382 18.08 12.62 23.09
N PRO A 383 17.75 13.60 22.25
CA PRO A 383 16.38 13.79 21.77
C PRO A 383 15.90 12.53 21.03
N GLY A 384 14.79 11.94 21.49
CA GLY A 384 14.24 10.67 20.98
C GLY A 384 15.09 9.42 21.26
N ARG A 385 16.19 9.55 22.02
CA ARG A 385 17.10 8.44 22.34
C ARG A 385 17.08 8.15 23.83
N ASN A 386 16.39 7.08 24.20
CA ASN A 386 16.37 6.56 25.56
C ASN A 386 17.69 5.86 25.91
N CYS A 387 18.00 5.89 27.19
CA CYS A 387 19.06 5.15 27.83
C CYS A 387 18.43 3.99 28.62
N GLU A 388 18.87 2.76 28.40
CA GLU A 388 18.46 1.60 29.20
C GLU A 388 19.70 0.96 29.82
N VAL A 389 19.66 0.73 31.14
CA VAL A 389 20.73 0.12 31.92
C VAL A 389 20.17 -1.04 32.72
N ASP A 390 20.61 -2.25 32.39
CA ASP A 390 20.40 -3.45 33.20
C ASP A 390 21.64 -3.67 34.09
N ALA A 391 21.50 -3.38 35.39
CA ALA A 391 22.59 -3.46 36.35
C ALA A 391 22.59 -4.81 37.08
N GLU A 392 23.56 -5.66 36.73
CA GLU A 392 23.86 -6.90 37.43
C GLU A 392 24.94 -6.66 38.49
N LEU A 393 24.59 -6.82 39.76
CA LEU A 393 25.52 -6.60 40.87
C LEU A 393 26.13 -7.93 41.34
N GLY A 394 27.45 -7.97 41.49
CA GLY A 394 28.16 -9.10 42.11
C GLY A 394 28.06 -9.05 43.63
N ALA A 395 27.94 -10.19 44.31
CA ALA A 395 27.95 -10.23 45.78
C ALA A 395 29.32 -9.81 46.34
N GLU A 396 29.33 -9.09 47.47
CA GLU A 396 30.57 -8.68 48.14
C GLU A 396 31.33 -9.89 48.70
N PRO A 397 32.67 -9.90 48.61
CA PRO A 397 33.48 -10.96 49.17
C PRO A 397 33.55 -10.87 50.71
N VAL A 398 33.30 -11.99 51.38
CA VAL A 398 33.45 -12.19 52.83
C VAL A 398 34.63 -13.13 53.08
N ARG A 399 35.56 -12.73 53.95
CA ARG A 399 36.68 -13.60 54.34
C ARG A 399 36.20 -14.70 55.29
N VAL A 400 36.51 -15.95 54.97
CA VAL A 400 36.18 -17.11 55.79
C VAL A 400 37.40 -17.98 56.05
N ILE A 401 37.43 -18.58 57.23
CA ILE A 401 38.38 -19.61 57.61
C ILE A 401 37.56 -20.85 57.95
N VAL A 402 37.74 -21.93 57.22
CA VAL A 402 37.08 -23.21 57.49
C VAL A 402 38.13 -24.21 57.94
N ARG A 403 37.90 -24.86 59.08
CA ARG A 403 38.75 -25.89 59.66
C ARG A 403 37.93 -27.16 59.85
N SER A 404 38.59 -28.31 59.74
CA SER A 404 37.93 -29.58 60.02
C SER A 404 38.87 -30.54 60.75
N ASN A 405 38.28 -31.43 61.55
CA ASN A 405 38.96 -32.57 62.16
C ASN A 405 39.45 -33.60 61.12
N VAL A 406 38.90 -33.59 59.90
CA VAL A 406 39.36 -34.44 58.79
C VAL A 406 40.18 -33.60 57.80
N PRO A 407 41.51 -33.86 57.68
CA PRO A 407 42.38 -33.09 56.80
C PRO A 407 42.04 -33.32 55.33
N ASN A 408 42.20 -32.28 54.50
CA ASN A 408 41.90 -32.31 53.07
C ASN A 408 40.44 -32.65 52.71
N SER A 409 39.50 -32.47 53.65
CA SER A 409 38.08 -32.49 53.35
C SER A 409 37.73 -31.39 52.34
N ALA A 410 36.73 -31.61 51.49
CA ALA A 410 36.36 -30.68 50.43
C ALA A 410 35.28 -29.71 50.91
N LEU A 411 35.53 -28.40 50.80
CA LEU A 411 34.58 -27.33 51.04
C LEU A 411 33.76 -27.06 49.78
N TYR A 412 32.44 -27.02 49.94
CA TYR A 412 31.46 -26.61 48.95
C TYR A 412 30.67 -25.42 49.48
N LEU A 413 30.36 -24.48 48.59
CA LEU A 413 29.46 -23.37 48.84
C LEU A 413 28.38 -23.37 47.76
N ASP A 414 27.11 -23.43 48.16
CA ASP A 414 25.95 -23.53 47.25
C ASP A 414 26.10 -24.68 46.23
N GLY A 415 26.73 -25.77 46.65
CA GLY A 415 26.99 -26.95 45.80
C GLY A 415 28.22 -26.86 44.90
N THR A 416 28.91 -25.70 44.84
CA THR A 416 30.15 -25.52 44.07
C THR A 416 31.37 -25.77 44.96
N GLN A 417 32.32 -26.58 44.51
CA GLN A 417 33.54 -26.84 45.26
C GLN A 417 34.42 -25.58 45.30
N VAL A 418 34.74 -25.12 46.50
CA VAL A 418 35.56 -23.92 46.72
C VAL A 418 37.03 -24.30 46.88
N GLY A 419 37.33 -25.38 47.60
CA GLY A 419 38.71 -25.81 47.84
C GLY A 419 38.85 -26.86 48.95
N PRO A 420 40.07 -27.31 49.25
CA PRO A 420 40.35 -28.21 50.37
C PRO A 420 40.30 -27.47 51.71
N VAL A 421 39.96 -28.19 52.78
CA VAL A 421 39.96 -27.73 54.18
C VAL A 421 41.24 -28.24 54.88
N PRO A 422 41.98 -27.38 55.61
CA PRO A 422 41.65 -26.01 55.98
C PRO A 422 41.63 -25.04 54.79
N TYR A 423 40.57 -24.22 54.73
CA TYR A 423 40.37 -23.21 53.69
C TYR A 423 40.45 -21.81 54.31
N GLU A 424 41.24 -20.93 53.72
CA GLU A 424 41.27 -19.51 54.04
C GLU A 424 41.16 -18.72 52.73
N GLY A 425 40.10 -17.90 52.62
CA GLY A 425 39.84 -17.17 51.40
C GLY A 425 38.56 -16.35 51.48
N THR A 426 38.14 -15.79 50.35
CA THR A 426 36.89 -15.03 50.25
C THR A 426 35.80 -15.86 49.62
N VAL A 427 34.57 -15.68 50.08
CA VAL A 427 33.36 -16.27 49.52
C VAL A 427 32.28 -15.18 49.36
N PRO A 428 31.34 -15.33 48.41
CA PRO A 428 30.24 -14.38 48.27
C PRO A 428 29.40 -14.23 49.56
N SER A 429 29.06 -12.98 49.91
CA SER A 429 28.12 -12.65 50.98
C SER A 429 26.70 -13.20 50.72
N GLY A 430 25.84 -13.10 51.73
CA GLY A 430 24.43 -13.53 51.70
C GLY A 430 24.19 -14.87 52.41
N ASN A 431 22.97 -15.39 52.31
CA ASN A 431 22.63 -16.70 52.84
C ASN A 431 23.21 -17.79 51.93
N ARG A 432 24.10 -18.63 52.46
CA ARG A 432 24.86 -19.62 51.69
C ARG A 432 24.74 -20.99 52.33
N ARG A 433 24.68 -22.03 51.50
CA ARG A 433 24.79 -23.42 51.93
C ARG A 433 26.26 -23.81 51.99
N LEU A 434 26.84 -23.81 53.18
CA LEU A 434 28.19 -24.30 53.43
C LEU A 434 28.14 -25.81 53.63
N GLU A 435 29.00 -26.53 52.93
CA GLU A 435 29.09 -27.98 53.04
C GLU A 435 30.54 -28.45 53.07
N VAL A 436 30.88 -29.34 54.01
CA VAL A 436 32.20 -29.96 54.10
C VAL A 436 32.05 -31.47 53.96
N ARG A 437 32.77 -32.06 53.00
CA ARG A 437 32.70 -33.48 52.66
C ARG A 437 34.04 -34.17 52.81
N ALA A 438 34.03 -35.41 53.29
CA ALA A 438 35.19 -36.30 53.23
C ALA A 438 34.72 -37.74 52.95
N PRO A 439 35.48 -38.55 52.20
CA PRO A 439 35.16 -39.96 52.01
C PRO A 439 35.10 -40.73 53.34
N GLY A 440 34.03 -41.49 53.57
CA GLY A 440 33.83 -42.27 54.81
C GLY A 440 33.34 -41.45 56.00
N TYR A 441 32.84 -40.22 55.77
CA TYR A 441 32.27 -39.35 56.80
C TYR A 441 30.90 -38.80 56.36
N ASP A 442 29.99 -38.63 57.30
CA ASP A 442 28.72 -37.92 57.06
C ASP A 442 29.03 -36.44 56.71
N PRO A 443 28.44 -35.88 55.64
CA PRO A 443 28.72 -34.50 55.23
C PRO A 443 28.16 -33.50 56.25
N TYR A 444 28.96 -32.50 56.61
CA TYR A 444 28.47 -31.36 57.38
C TYR A 444 27.80 -30.37 56.44
N ILE A 445 26.54 -30.01 56.71
CA ILE A 445 25.77 -29.06 55.92
C ILE A 445 25.19 -27.99 56.86
N ALA A 446 25.42 -26.71 56.54
CA ALA A 446 24.86 -25.58 57.28
C ALA A 446 24.35 -24.49 56.33
N GLN A 447 23.22 -23.88 56.67
CA GLN A 447 22.79 -22.60 56.10
C GLN A 447 23.42 -21.48 56.92
N VAL A 448 24.27 -20.67 56.29
CA VAL A 448 25.05 -19.63 56.95
C VAL A 448 24.78 -18.27 56.29
N MET A 449 24.35 -17.29 57.09
CA MET A 449 24.27 -15.90 56.63
C MET A 449 25.65 -15.26 56.69
N LEU A 450 26.32 -15.05 55.56
CA LEU A 450 27.64 -14.42 55.47
C LEU A 450 27.49 -12.91 55.22
N ALA A 451 27.82 -12.11 56.23
CA ALA A 451 27.88 -10.65 56.10
C ALA A 451 29.35 -10.18 56.03
N PRO A 452 29.65 -9.12 55.27
CA PRO A 452 30.96 -8.46 55.30
C PRO A 452 31.33 -8.04 56.73
N ALA A 453 32.55 -8.36 57.15
CA ALA A 453 33.09 -8.01 58.48
C ALA A 453 34.60 -7.74 58.39
N ALA A 454 35.12 -6.97 59.34
CA ALA A 454 36.55 -6.70 59.43
C ALA A 454 37.35 -7.97 59.74
N GLU A 455 36.82 -8.83 60.62
CA GLU A 455 37.45 -10.10 60.98
C GLU A 455 36.95 -11.26 60.09
N PRO A 456 37.81 -12.24 59.75
CA PRO A 456 37.37 -13.44 59.03
C PRO A 456 36.36 -14.23 59.85
N ARG A 457 35.33 -14.75 59.18
CA ARG A 457 34.37 -15.64 59.85
C ARG A 457 34.93 -17.05 59.92
N VAL A 458 35.06 -17.57 61.13
CA VAL A 458 35.66 -18.89 61.39
C VAL A 458 34.57 -19.96 61.52
N PHE A 459 34.76 -21.08 60.83
CA PHE A 459 33.93 -22.28 60.91
C PHE A 459 34.80 -23.47 61.31
N ASP A 460 34.60 -24.00 62.52
CA ASP A 460 35.22 -25.24 62.98
C ASP A 460 34.24 -26.40 62.78
N VAL A 461 34.54 -27.29 61.83
CA VAL A 461 33.65 -28.37 61.38
C VAL A 461 34.15 -29.73 61.85
N ALA A 462 33.35 -30.40 62.68
CA ALA A 462 33.59 -31.78 63.05
C ALA A 462 32.79 -32.73 62.14
N LEU A 463 33.47 -33.45 61.25
CA LEU A 463 32.91 -34.56 60.49
C LEU A 463 32.91 -35.84 61.35
N LEU A 464 31.85 -36.63 61.23
CA LEU A 464 31.67 -37.90 61.93
C LEU A 464 31.82 -39.05 60.93
N GLU A 465 32.47 -40.14 61.33
CA GLU A 465 32.64 -41.31 60.44
C GLU A 465 31.26 -41.86 60.04
N GLU A 466 31.15 -42.28 58.79
CA GLU A 466 29.92 -42.84 58.24
C GLU A 466 29.62 -44.16 58.95
N GLY A 467 28.50 -44.20 59.69
CA GLY A 467 28.14 -45.35 60.52
C GLY A 467 28.72 -45.35 61.94
N ALA A 468 29.44 -44.31 62.37
CA ALA A 468 29.90 -44.18 63.77
C ALA A 468 28.74 -44.02 64.77
N MET A 469 27.53 -43.81 64.27
CA MET A 469 26.32 -43.59 65.04
C MET A 469 25.30 -44.65 64.62
N THR A 470 24.91 -45.52 65.55
CA THR A 470 23.86 -46.52 65.28
C THR A 470 22.54 -45.82 64.96
N ASP A 471 21.65 -46.46 64.19
CA ASP A 471 20.32 -45.92 63.92
C ASP A 471 19.53 -45.62 65.21
N GLU A 472 19.74 -46.41 66.26
CA GLU A 472 19.16 -46.19 67.59
C GLU A 472 19.71 -44.92 68.27
N GLU A 473 21.00 -44.64 68.10
CA GLU A 473 21.69 -43.49 68.68
C GLU A 473 21.39 -42.20 67.90
N ARG A 474 21.29 -42.30 66.57
CA ARG A 474 20.70 -41.24 65.71
C ARG A 474 19.26 -40.95 66.13
N ALA A 475 18.42 -41.97 66.29
CA ALA A 475 17.05 -41.81 66.74
C ALA A 475 16.94 -41.31 68.19
N ARG A 476 17.93 -41.58 69.05
CA ARG A 476 18.01 -41.04 70.42
C ARG A 476 18.34 -39.54 70.39
N LEU A 477 19.38 -39.16 69.65
CA LEU A 477 19.79 -37.77 69.50
C LEU A 477 18.72 -36.94 68.81
N GLU A 478 18.03 -37.50 67.82
CA GLU A 478 16.91 -36.84 67.16
C GLU A 478 15.72 -36.69 68.12
N ARG A 479 15.41 -37.70 68.94
CA ARG A 479 14.40 -37.58 70.02
C ARG A 479 14.77 -36.50 71.03
N GLU A 480 16.03 -36.44 71.45
CA GLU A 480 16.53 -35.43 72.38
C GLU A 480 16.47 -34.01 71.78
N ARG A 481 16.84 -33.87 70.50
CA ARG A 481 16.69 -32.63 69.71
C ARG A 481 15.22 -32.19 69.67
N LEU A 482 14.32 -33.11 69.32
CA LEU A 482 12.87 -32.86 69.27
C LEU A 482 12.27 -32.54 70.65
N GLU A 483 12.78 -33.15 71.71
CA GLU A 483 12.35 -32.88 73.09
C GLU A 483 12.83 -31.52 73.60
N ASN A 484 13.96 -31.02 73.09
CA ASN A 484 14.41 -29.65 73.33
C ASN A 484 13.54 -28.61 72.61
N TYR A 485 13.05 -28.91 71.40
CA TYR A 485 12.10 -28.06 70.67
C TYR A 485 10.69 -28.11 71.21
N ALA A 486 10.29 -29.26 71.76
CA ALA A 486 8.95 -29.47 72.23
C ALA A 486 8.51 -28.52 73.36
N GLY A 487 9.44 -27.94 74.11
CA GLY A 487 9.15 -27.03 75.22
C GLY A 487 8.73 -25.61 74.81
N GLN A 488 8.75 -25.27 73.52
CA GLN A 488 8.42 -23.91 73.09
C GLN A 488 6.95 -23.57 73.23
N THR A 489 6.71 -22.30 73.51
CA THR A 489 5.40 -21.71 73.83
C THR A 489 5.27 -20.38 73.12
N SER A 490 4.10 -20.10 72.55
CA SER A 490 3.88 -18.85 71.83
C SER A 490 3.56 -17.69 72.76
N PHE A 491 2.85 -17.88 73.87
CA PHE A 491 2.35 -16.80 74.73
C PHE A 491 3.13 -16.64 76.04
N ALA A 492 3.76 -17.70 76.53
CA ALA A 492 4.51 -17.63 77.78
C ALA A 492 5.73 -16.70 77.74
N ALA A 493 6.15 -16.21 78.91
CA ALA A 493 7.42 -15.53 79.13
C ALA A 493 8.62 -16.48 78.94
N ASN A 494 8.80 -16.94 77.70
CA ASN A 494 9.84 -17.85 77.25
C ASN A 494 10.16 -17.51 75.78
N VAL A 495 11.40 -17.11 75.53
CA VAL A 495 11.83 -16.60 74.21
C VAL A 495 11.95 -17.75 73.21
N ILE A 496 11.47 -17.55 71.98
CA ILE A 496 11.67 -18.50 70.88
C ILE A 496 13.18 -18.53 70.55
N PRO A 497 13.84 -19.70 70.46
CA PRO A 497 15.25 -19.76 70.08
C PRO A 497 15.49 -19.26 68.66
N THR A 498 16.67 -18.70 68.39
CA THR A 498 17.08 -18.19 67.06
C THR A 498 17.08 -19.24 65.96
N SER A 499 17.16 -20.52 66.34
CA SER A 499 17.10 -21.65 65.41
C SER A 499 15.67 -22.13 65.12
N GLN A 500 14.63 -21.43 65.60
CA GLN A 500 13.24 -21.90 65.55
C GLN A 500 12.28 -20.81 65.10
N ALA A 501 11.18 -21.25 64.50
CA ALA A 501 10.04 -20.41 64.20
C ALA A 501 8.74 -21.11 64.62
N LEU A 502 7.73 -20.32 64.93
CA LEU A 502 6.41 -20.79 65.32
C LEU A 502 5.36 -20.16 64.41
N ILE A 503 4.30 -20.91 64.08
CA ILE A 503 3.08 -20.36 63.50
C ILE A 503 1.90 -20.71 64.39
N ASP A 504 1.11 -19.72 64.78
CA ASP A 504 -0.16 -19.90 65.46
C ASP A 504 -1.31 -19.67 64.50
N LEU A 505 -2.30 -20.57 64.52
CA LEU A 505 -3.59 -20.40 63.86
C LEU A 505 -4.69 -20.46 64.91
N SER A 506 -5.52 -19.43 64.98
CA SER A 506 -6.62 -19.37 65.96
C SER A 506 -7.89 -18.75 65.42
N VAL A 507 -8.98 -19.13 66.06
CA VAL A 507 -10.27 -18.43 65.99
C VAL A 507 -10.46 -17.65 67.28
N MET A 508 -11.04 -16.46 67.17
CA MET A 508 -11.22 -15.54 68.29
C MET A 508 -12.68 -15.08 68.38
N TYR A 509 -13.17 -14.92 69.60
CA TYR A 509 -14.39 -14.19 69.91
C TYR A 509 -14.09 -12.73 70.29
N PRO A 510 -14.82 -11.73 69.76
CA PRO A 510 -15.88 -11.86 68.75
C PRO A 510 -15.33 -12.05 67.31
N SER A 511 -15.62 -13.20 66.69
CA SER A 511 -15.48 -13.61 65.28
C SER A 511 -14.29 -13.09 64.43
N PHE A 512 -13.04 -13.29 64.86
CA PHE A 512 -11.85 -13.17 64.00
C PHE A 512 -11.21 -14.53 63.73
N PHE A 513 -10.46 -14.62 62.63
CA PHE A 513 -9.34 -15.54 62.54
C PHE A 513 -8.03 -14.77 62.75
N GLU A 514 -7.03 -15.42 63.32
CA GLU A 514 -5.70 -14.85 63.50
C GLU A 514 -4.64 -15.87 63.11
N LEU A 515 -3.73 -15.44 62.25
CA LEU A 515 -2.50 -16.12 61.89
C LEU A 515 -1.33 -15.34 62.45
N ARG A 516 -0.46 -15.99 63.23
CA ARG A 516 0.72 -15.35 63.80
C ARG A 516 1.95 -16.17 63.46
N ALA A 517 3.05 -15.49 63.14
CA ALA A 517 4.36 -16.09 62.93
C ALA A 517 5.38 -15.43 63.86
N GLY A 518 6.30 -16.20 64.43
CA GLY A 518 7.34 -15.67 65.31
C GLY A 518 8.64 -16.44 65.26
N THR A 519 9.74 -15.77 65.56
CA THR A 519 11.10 -16.35 65.62
C THR A 519 11.97 -15.61 66.63
N GLY A 520 13.02 -16.27 67.10
CA GLY A 520 14.01 -15.70 68.01
C GLY A 520 15.01 -14.80 67.31
N PHE A 521 15.39 -13.70 67.96
CA PHE A 521 16.51 -12.87 67.50
C PHE A 521 17.76 -13.06 68.38
N ALA A 522 17.58 -13.32 69.67
CA ALA A 522 18.63 -13.73 70.61
C ALA A 522 18.00 -14.51 71.78
N ASP A 523 18.82 -15.07 72.68
CA ASP A 523 18.35 -15.88 73.81
C ASP A 523 17.46 -15.11 74.82
N TRP A 524 17.37 -13.78 74.69
CA TRP A 524 16.60 -12.88 75.55
C TRP A 524 15.49 -12.11 74.82
N ILE A 525 15.39 -12.20 73.48
CA ILE A 525 14.38 -11.49 72.69
C ILE A 525 13.90 -12.30 71.47
N ASP A 526 12.57 -12.36 71.32
CA ASP A 526 11.90 -12.84 70.11
C ASP A 526 10.99 -11.76 69.53
N GLY A 527 10.56 -11.98 68.29
CA GLY A 527 9.55 -11.16 67.67
C GLY A 527 8.66 -11.95 66.74
N GLY A 528 7.66 -11.27 66.22
CA GLY A 528 6.74 -11.87 65.29
C GLY A 528 5.82 -10.88 64.63
N ILE A 529 5.05 -11.39 63.69
CA ILE A 529 3.97 -10.69 63.02
C ILE A 529 2.67 -11.46 63.18
N SER A 530 1.56 -10.77 63.24
CA SER A 530 0.24 -11.39 63.14
C SER A 530 -0.63 -10.67 62.13
N ILE A 531 -1.53 -11.45 61.53
CA ILE A 531 -2.60 -10.99 60.66
C ILE A 531 -3.89 -11.49 61.30
N ARG A 532 -4.82 -10.57 61.55
CA ARG A 532 -6.13 -10.92 62.08
C ARG A 532 -7.22 -10.25 61.28
N GLY A 533 -8.32 -10.95 61.05
CA GLY A 533 -9.45 -10.38 60.32
C GLY A 533 -10.81 -10.93 60.74
N ASN A 534 -11.83 -10.06 60.62
CA ASN A 534 -13.22 -10.35 60.97
C ASN A 534 -14.16 -9.98 59.82
N HIS A 535 -13.94 -10.50 58.60
CA HIS A 535 -14.75 -10.26 57.38
C HIS A 535 -14.92 -8.80 56.92
N ARG A 536 -14.62 -7.80 57.75
CA ARG A 536 -14.65 -6.36 57.41
C ARG A 536 -13.28 -5.72 57.54
N LEU A 537 -12.53 -6.03 58.59
CA LEU A 537 -11.21 -5.46 58.82
C LEU A 537 -10.13 -6.54 58.73
N PHE A 538 -8.97 -6.17 58.17
CA PHE A 538 -7.72 -6.90 58.32
C PHE A 538 -6.71 -6.01 59.03
N GLU A 539 -6.13 -6.52 60.11
CA GLU A 539 -5.08 -5.83 60.86
C GLU A 539 -3.79 -6.62 60.79
N PHE A 540 -2.69 -5.88 60.75
CA PHE A 540 -1.34 -6.39 60.83
C PHE A 540 -0.71 -5.88 62.11
N GLU A 541 -0.03 -6.75 62.83
CA GLU A 541 0.69 -6.38 64.06
C GLU A 541 2.10 -6.92 64.00
N ALA A 542 3.05 -6.10 64.41
CA ALA A 542 4.41 -6.51 64.72
C ALA A 542 4.58 -6.50 66.24
N ARG A 543 5.23 -7.53 66.78
CA ARG A 543 5.48 -7.69 68.21
C ARG A 543 6.94 -8.02 68.49
N ALA A 544 7.42 -7.56 69.64
CA ALA A 544 8.70 -7.95 70.20
C ALA A 544 8.50 -8.31 71.68
N ARG A 545 9.09 -9.43 72.11
CA ARG A 545 9.00 -9.92 73.48
C ARG A 545 10.38 -10.17 74.04
N VAL A 546 10.61 -9.63 75.22
CA VAL A 546 11.74 -9.97 76.08
C VAL A 546 11.26 -10.85 77.22
N ALA A 547 12.01 -11.88 77.58
CA ALA A 547 11.67 -12.72 78.72
C ALA A 547 12.90 -13.34 79.35
N TRP A 548 12.79 -13.65 80.64
CA TRP A 548 13.84 -14.27 81.44
C TRP A 548 13.24 -15.29 82.41
N ARG A 549 13.99 -16.36 82.64
CA ARG A 549 13.61 -17.44 83.54
C ARG A 549 14.12 -17.12 84.94
N VAL A 550 13.21 -16.92 85.89
CA VAL A 550 13.56 -16.78 87.32
C VAL A 550 13.92 -18.14 87.89
N THR A 551 13.18 -19.16 87.49
CA THR A 551 13.47 -20.58 87.72
C THR A 551 13.12 -21.38 86.46
N PRO A 552 13.50 -22.66 86.36
CA PRO A 552 13.03 -23.54 85.29
C PRO A 552 11.50 -23.71 85.21
N GLN A 553 10.74 -23.23 86.19
CA GLN A 553 9.28 -23.29 86.23
C GLN A 553 8.63 -21.91 86.16
N ILE A 554 9.36 -20.81 86.37
CA ILE A 554 8.80 -19.45 86.45
C ILE A 554 9.50 -18.54 85.43
N GLY A 555 8.71 -17.90 84.57
CA GLY A 555 9.16 -16.91 83.59
C GLY A 555 8.53 -15.54 83.86
N LEU A 556 9.31 -14.48 83.67
CA LEU A 556 8.84 -13.10 83.66
C LEU A 556 9.25 -12.46 82.34
N GLY A 557 8.42 -11.58 81.81
CA GLY A 557 8.73 -10.92 80.55
C GLY A 557 7.90 -9.68 80.31
N ALA A 558 8.23 -8.99 79.22
CA ALA A 558 7.45 -7.89 78.70
C ALA A 558 7.37 -8.03 77.19
N GLN A 559 6.24 -7.62 76.61
CA GLN A 559 6.12 -7.52 75.16
C GLN A 559 5.52 -6.19 74.74
N VAL A 560 6.04 -5.67 73.64
CA VAL A 560 5.50 -4.51 72.93
C VAL A 560 4.94 -4.96 71.61
N PHE A 561 3.87 -4.31 71.20
CA PHE A 561 3.29 -4.53 69.88
C PHE A 561 2.80 -3.21 69.29
N LEU A 562 2.82 -3.17 67.97
CA LEU A 562 2.29 -2.08 67.18
C LEU A 562 1.64 -2.65 65.93
N GLY A 563 0.48 -2.12 65.60
CA GLY A 563 -0.30 -2.64 64.51
C GLY A 563 -1.35 -1.67 64.03
N GLY A 564 -2.05 -2.10 62.99
CA GLY A 564 -3.14 -1.36 62.39
C GLY A 564 -3.70 -2.06 61.17
N GLY A 565 -4.84 -1.57 60.70
CA GLY A 565 -5.59 -2.20 59.64
C GLY A 565 -6.42 -1.21 58.83
N ILE A 566 -6.86 -1.66 57.65
CA ILE A 566 -7.75 -0.91 56.76
C ILE A 566 -9.00 -1.76 56.52
N GLY A 567 -10.17 -1.14 56.73
CA GLY A 567 -11.49 -1.74 56.53
C GLY A 567 -12.39 -0.85 55.66
N PRO A 568 -13.61 -1.32 55.34
CA PRO A 568 -14.59 -0.56 54.56
C PRO A 568 -15.04 0.71 55.29
N ASP A 569 -15.68 1.63 54.57
CA ASP A 569 -16.23 2.89 55.09
C ASP A 569 -15.20 3.83 55.75
N SER A 570 -13.97 3.86 55.23
CA SER A 570 -12.84 4.64 55.81
C SER A 570 -12.49 4.26 57.25
N ALA A 571 -12.81 3.02 57.66
CA ALA A 571 -12.37 2.48 58.94
C ALA A 571 -10.89 2.11 58.85
N ASN A 572 -10.08 2.70 59.72
CA ASN A 572 -8.69 2.33 59.92
C ASN A 572 -8.43 2.19 61.42
N SER A 573 -7.66 1.17 61.78
CA SER A 573 -7.20 0.99 63.16
C SER A 573 -5.71 1.29 63.23
N PHE A 574 -5.29 1.88 64.35
CA PHE A 574 -3.91 1.91 64.79
C PHE A 574 -3.89 1.59 66.27
N HIS A 575 -3.09 0.61 66.65
CA HIS A 575 -2.93 0.19 68.04
C HIS A 575 -1.47 -0.02 68.38
N THR A 576 -1.10 0.36 69.59
CA THR A 576 0.18 -0.01 70.18
C THR A 576 -0.04 -0.31 71.64
N GLY A 577 0.71 -1.27 72.18
CA GLY A 577 0.57 -1.63 73.58
C GLY A 577 1.81 -2.28 74.15
N LEU A 578 1.79 -2.36 75.47
CA LEU A 578 2.81 -2.97 76.31
C LEU A 578 2.14 -3.93 77.28
N GLU A 579 2.66 -5.15 77.38
CA GLU A 579 2.19 -6.17 78.32
C GLU A 579 3.32 -6.64 79.22
N GLY A 580 3.04 -6.74 80.52
CA GLY A 580 3.86 -7.49 81.48
C GLY A 580 3.37 -8.93 81.60
N LEU A 581 4.27 -9.89 81.49
CA LEU A 581 3.98 -11.33 81.44
C LEU A 581 4.52 -12.05 82.68
N ALA A 582 3.72 -12.94 83.25
CA ALA A 582 4.15 -13.88 84.28
C ALA A 582 3.68 -15.30 83.94
N SER A 583 4.61 -16.25 83.84
CA SER A 583 4.33 -17.61 83.38
C SER A 583 4.77 -18.69 84.37
N ILE A 584 3.96 -19.73 84.50
CA ILE A 584 4.30 -21.00 85.13
C ILE A 584 4.43 -22.06 84.03
N LEU A 585 5.60 -22.70 83.97
CA LEU A 585 5.99 -23.67 82.94
C LEU A 585 6.08 -25.08 83.53
N PHE A 586 5.21 -25.96 83.07
CA PHE A 586 5.08 -27.34 83.54
C PHE A 586 5.93 -28.28 82.68
N ALA A 587 7.24 -28.32 82.95
CA ALA A 587 8.18 -29.31 82.40
C ALA A 587 8.01 -29.62 80.90
N LYS A 588 8.00 -28.57 80.05
CA LYS A 588 7.82 -28.65 78.59
C LYS A 588 6.50 -29.30 78.12
N ARG A 589 5.53 -29.51 79.01
CA ARG A 589 4.21 -30.11 78.70
C ARG A 589 3.09 -29.08 78.63
N ALA A 590 3.13 -28.06 79.46
CA ALA A 590 2.14 -26.99 79.46
C ALA A 590 2.73 -25.67 79.98
N ALA A 591 2.04 -24.58 79.67
CA ALA A 591 2.32 -23.26 80.20
C ALA A 591 1.01 -22.56 80.59
N VAL A 592 1.05 -21.87 81.73
CA VAL A 592 0.00 -20.91 82.13
C VAL A 592 0.65 -19.54 82.19
N THR A 593 0.04 -18.55 81.56
CA THR A 593 0.55 -17.18 81.57
C THR A 593 -0.55 -16.23 81.96
N LEU A 594 -0.20 -15.23 82.77
CA LEU A 594 -1.04 -14.08 83.07
C LEU A 594 -0.36 -12.83 82.54
N TRP A 595 -1.14 -11.88 82.05
CA TRP A 595 -0.64 -10.57 81.65
C TRP A 595 -1.50 -9.42 82.13
N VAL A 596 -0.84 -8.29 82.30
CA VAL A 596 -1.46 -6.97 82.43
C VAL A 596 -0.94 -6.11 81.28
N GLY A 597 -1.86 -5.57 80.48
CA GLY A 597 -1.58 -4.80 79.28
C GLY A 597 -2.02 -3.34 79.39
N PHE A 598 -1.28 -2.46 78.74
CA PHE A 598 -1.61 -1.06 78.52
C PHE A 598 -1.59 -0.79 77.03
N ASP A 599 -2.72 -0.34 76.49
CA ASP A 599 -2.84 -0.03 75.07
C ASP A 599 -3.13 1.44 74.82
N PHE A 600 -2.66 1.89 73.67
CA PHE A 600 -2.98 3.15 73.04
C PHE A 600 -3.63 2.85 71.70
N TYR A 601 -4.92 3.20 71.58
CA TYR A 601 -5.72 2.98 70.38
C TYR A 601 -6.05 4.31 69.71
N ARG A 602 -6.06 4.32 68.37
CA ARG A 602 -6.60 5.41 67.57
C ARG A 602 -7.46 4.88 66.43
N ASP A 603 -8.76 5.15 66.51
CA ASP A 603 -9.72 4.83 65.44
C ASP A 603 -10.29 6.12 64.83
N ARG A 604 -9.60 6.67 63.82
CA ARG A 604 -10.17 7.49 62.72
C ARG A 604 -9.09 8.19 61.90
N PHE A 605 -9.16 8.02 60.58
CA PHE A 605 -8.73 9.00 59.59
C PHE A 605 -9.97 9.81 59.17
N GLU A 606 -10.04 11.09 59.53
CA GLU A 606 -10.95 12.03 58.85
C GLU A 606 -10.20 12.68 57.69
N ARG A 607 -10.70 12.52 56.47
CA ARG A 607 -10.22 13.25 55.30
C ARG A 607 -10.73 14.68 55.41
N GLY A 608 -9.88 15.62 55.82
CA GLY A 608 -10.15 17.05 55.66
C GLY A 608 -9.93 17.46 54.20
N ASP A 609 -10.79 18.32 53.66
CA ASP A 609 -10.73 18.81 52.27
C ASP A 609 -9.58 19.80 51.98
N GLU A 610 -8.54 19.85 52.81
CA GLU A 610 -7.35 20.65 52.55
C GLU A 610 -6.08 19.85 52.83
N VAL A 611 -5.15 19.87 51.86
CA VAL A 611 -3.77 19.37 51.97
C VAL A 611 -3.00 20.28 52.94
N THR A 612 -3.28 20.11 54.22
CA THR A 612 -2.46 20.62 55.30
C THR A 612 -2.48 19.55 56.38
N MET A 613 -1.36 18.84 56.58
CA MET A 613 -1.15 17.98 57.73
C MET A 613 -1.11 18.84 59.00
N ILE A 614 -2.28 19.29 59.44
CA ILE A 614 -2.46 19.91 60.74
C ILE A 614 -2.89 18.79 61.68
N VAL A 615 -1.99 18.46 62.60
CA VAL A 615 -2.28 17.78 63.86
C VAL A 615 -3.29 18.63 64.64
N ARG A 616 -4.56 18.62 64.25
CA ARG A 616 -5.65 19.20 65.03
C ARG A 616 -6.04 18.18 66.09
N GLY A 617 -5.51 18.40 67.29
CA GLY A 617 -5.86 17.65 68.48
C GLY A 617 -7.35 17.78 68.80
N ARG A 618 -8.04 16.64 68.85
CA ARG A 618 -9.33 16.50 69.52
C ARG A 618 -9.39 15.15 70.25
N SER A 619 -9.06 15.22 71.53
CA SER A 619 -9.60 14.52 72.71
C SER A 619 -9.85 13.01 72.81
N ASP A 620 -9.58 12.14 71.83
CA ASP A 620 -10.02 10.73 71.95
C ASP A 620 -8.86 9.73 72.14
N ASN A 621 -7.80 10.14 72.85
CA ASN A 621 -6.67 9.27 73.21
C ASN A 621 -6.96 8.59 74.56
N THR A 622 -7.80 7.55 74.57
CA THR A 622 -8.09 6.79 75.80
C THR A 622 -7.15 5.59 75.91
N GLY A 623 -6.23 5.63 76.87
CA GLY A 623 -5.45 4.46 77.26
C GLY A 623 -6.37 3.38 77.85
N MET A 624 -6.13 2.12 77.49
CA MET A 624 -6.91 0.97 77.96
C MET A 624 -6.04 0.06 78.81
N VAL A 625 -6.55 -0.35 79.97
CA VAL A 625 -5.88 -1.35 80.83
C VAL A 625 -6.56 -2.69 80.62
N ARG A 626 -5.80 -3.69 80.18
CA ARG A 626 -6.24 -5.08 79.96
C ARG A 626 -5.66 -6.02 80.99
N ILE A 627 -6.43 -7.05 81.33
CA ILE A 627 -5.93 -8.22 82.04
C ILE A 627 -6.33 -9.47 81.27
N GLY A 628 -5.40 -10.42 81.17
CA GLY A 628 -5.67 -11.66 80.46
C GLY A 628 -4.77 -12.79 80.91
N GLY A 629 -4.99 -13.94 80.30
CA GLY A 629 -4.19 -15.11 80.50
C GLY A 629 -4.31 -16.12 79.38
N SER A 630 -3.34 -17.04 79.34
CA SER A 630 -3.30 -18.12 78.39
C SER A 630 -3.00 -19.45 79.06
N PHE A 631 -3.49 -20.51 78.43
CA PHE A 631 -3.09 -21.87 78.71
C PHE A 631 -2.62 -22.51 77.40
N GLU A 632 -1.39 -23.02 77.40
CA GLU A 632 -0.80 -23.75 76.28
C GLU A 632 -0.50 -25.18 76.70
N LEU A 633 -0.94 -26.15 75.91
CA LEU A 633 -0.75 -27.58 76.14
C LEU A 633 0.00 -28.19 74.94
N ARG A 634 1.11 -28.89 75.21
CA ARG A 634 1.83 -29.66 74.19
C ARG A 634 1.01 -30.89 73.80
N LEU A 635 0.73 -31.02 72.51
CA LEU A 635 0.12 -32.23 71.93
C LEU A 635 1.20 -33.19 71.38
N THR A 636 2.18 -32.64 70.66
CA THR A 636 3.31 -33.39 70.08
C THR A 636 4.60 -32.58 70.20
N SER A 637 5.73 -33.03 69.63
CA SER A 637 6.94 -32.19 69.56
C SER A 637 6.78 -30.96 68.65
N TYR A 638 5.79 -30.97 67.75
CA TYR A 638 5.55 -29.92 66.77
C TYR A 638 4.28 -29.10 67.00
N TRP A 639 3.35 -29.61 67.81
CA TRP A 639 2.03 -29.02 67.98
C TRP A 639 1.74 -28.69 69.44
N ASN A 640 1.33 -27.44 69.70
CA ASN A 640 0.62 -27.07 70.91
C ASN A 640 -0.84 -26.74 70.59
N LEU A 641 -1.71 -27.00 71.56
CA LEU A 641 -3.03 -26.40 71.65
C LEU A 641 -2.97 -25.21 72.61
N PHE A 642 -3.65 -24.11 72.31
CA PHE A 642 -3.73 -22.99 73.23
C PHE A 642 -5.12 -22.38 73.33
N THR A 643 -5.36 -21.75 74.47
CA THR A 643 -6.50 -20.84 74.69
C THR A 643 -6.01 -19.57 75.36
N THR A 644 -6.62 -18.44 75.01
CA THR A 644 -6.40 -17.15 75.66
C THR A 644 -7.72 -16.54 76.08
N PHE A 645 -7.69 -15.76 77.14
CA PHE A 645 -8.82 -14.98 77.64
C PHE A 645 -8.32 -13.60 78.05
N GLU A 646 -9.13 -12.58 77.83
CA GLU A 646 -8.73 -11.20 78.06
C GLU A 646 -9.94 -10.31 78.29
N GLY A 647 -9.84 -9.37 79.23
CA GLY A 647 -10.87 -8.38 79.49
C GLY A 647 -10.32 -7.02 79.87
N ASN A 648 -11.19 -6.01 79.79
CA ASN A 648 -10.87 -4.63 80.11
C ASN A 648 -11.09 -4.33 81.60
N LEU A 649 -10.12 -3.68 82.25
CA LEU A 649 -10.19 -3.33 83.68
C LEU A 649 -10.66 -1.88 83.91
N LEU A 650 -10.20 -0.94 83.07
CA LEU A 650 -10.52 0.49 83.12
C LEU A 650 -10.57 1.05 81.68
N SER A 651 -11.71 1.59 81.27
CA SER A 651 -11.88 2.35 80.02
C SER A 651 -13.05 3.31 80.18
N ASP A 652 -12.83 4.60 79.89
CA ASP A 652 -13.82 5.64 80.13
C ASP A 652 -14.82 5.83 78.97
N ARG A 653 -14.83 4.93 77.96
CA ARG A 653 -15.90 4.81 76.92
C ARG A 653 -15.65 3.83 75.75
N ARG A 654 -14.62 2.96 75.74
CA ARG A 654 -14.40 2.01 74.63
C ARG A 654 -14.21 0.57 75.09
N GLU A 655 -15.05 -0.32 74.56
CA GLU A 655 -14.95 -1.78 74.70
C GLU A 655 -13.98 -2.37 73.64
N ILE A 656 -13.52 -3.61 73.82
CA ILE A 656 -12.59 -4.23 72.86
C ILE A 656 -13.31 -4.36 71.51
N TYR A 657 -12.71 -3.81 70.45
CA TYR A 657 -13.27 -3.80 69.08
C TYR A 657 -14.55 -2.93 68.91
N ASP A 658 -14.70 -1.86 69.70
CA ASP A 658 -15.83 -0.93 69.57
C ASP A 658 -16.00 -0.41 68.12
N GLY A 659 -17.22 -0.49 67.60
CA GLY A 659 -17.57 -0.07 66.23
C GLY A 659 -17.27 -1.06 65.09
N LEU A 660 -16.65 -2.23 65.34
CA LEU A 660 -16.35 -3.23 64.30
C LEU A 660 -17.56 -4.07 63.87
N PHE A 661 -18.52 -4.30 64.77
CA PHE A 661 -19.76 -5.03 64.50
C PHE A 661 -20.94 -4.07 64.50
N ARG A 662 -21.03 -3.22 63.47
CA ARG A 662 -22.24 -2.40 63.24
C ARG A 662 -23.37 -3.29 62.74
N THR A 663 -24.40 -3.47 63.56
CA THR A 663 -25.70 -4.01 63.12
C THR A 663 -26.72 -2.87 63.08
N VAL A 664 -27.42 -2.72 61.95
CA VAL A 664 -28.58 -1.85 61.84
C VAL A 664 -29.76 -2.60 62.45
N ASN A 665 -30.32 -2.10 63.55
CA ASN A 665 -31.58 -2.63 64.08
C ASN A 665 -32.76 -2.04 63.30
N ASP A 666 -33.89 -2.75 63.24
CA ASP A 666 -35.13 -2.40 62.51
C ASP A 666 -35.74 -1.02 62.87
N SER A 667 -35.23 -0.35 63.90
CA SER A 667 -35.59 1.02 64.29
C SER A 667 -34.67 2.12 63.73
N GLY A 668 -33.72 1.78 62.85
CA GLY A 668 -32.79 2.75 62.25
C GLY A 668 -31.78 3.36 63.23
N THR A 669 -31.69 2.84 64.46
CA THR A 669 -30.64 3.19 65.42
C THR A 669 -29.50 2.17 65.32
N GLN A 670 -28.27 2.66 65.13
CA GLN A 670 -27.06 1.82 65.09
C GLN A 670 -26.80 1.23 66.47
N GLY A 671 -26.87 -0.09 66.60
CA GLY A 671 -26.43 -0.79 67.79
C GLY A 671 -24.96 -1.18 67.66
N ASN A 672 -24.12 -0.74 68.61
CA ASN A 672 -22.75 -1.24 68.72
C ASN A 672 -22.78 -2.58 69.46
N ASN A 673 -22.48 -3.68 68.78
CA ASN A 673 -22.25 -4.96 69.46
C ASN A 673 -20.82 -4.95 69.99
N THR A 674 -20.68 -4.68 71.28
CA THR A 674 -19.41 -4.47 71.98
C THR A 674 -19.21 -5.57 73.03
N SER A 675 -17.95 -5.97 73.26
CA SER A 675 -17.65 -6.92 74.33
C SER A 675 -16.50 -6.41 75.20
N ALA A 676 -16.73 -6.43 76.51
CA ALA A 676 -15.70 -6.20 77.53
C ALA A 676 -14.68 -7.35 77.65
N PHE A 677 -14.84 -8.41 76.86
CA PHE A 677 -14.05 -9.64 76.93
C PHE A 677 -13.76 -10.21 75.54
N SER A 678 -12.56 -10.77 75.35
CA SER A 678 -12.18 -11.53 74.16
C SER A 678 -11.48 -12.83 74.54
N GLY A 679 -11.55 -13.82 73.66
CA GLY A 679 -10.87 -15.10 73.87
C GLY A 679 -10.49 -15.77 72.57
N ARG A 680 -9.33 -16.43 72.55
CA ARG A 680 -8.79 -17.13 71.37
C ARG A 680 -8.64 -18.61 71.66
N PHE A 681 -8.87 -19.45 70.66
CA PHE A 681 -8.60 -20.87 70.70
C PHE A 681 -7.88 -21.27 69.41
N GLY A 682 -6.77 -22.00 69.54
CA GLY A 682 -5.93 -22.28 68.38
C GLY A 682 -4.84 -23.31 68.61
N PHE A 683 -4.03 -23.47 67.58
CA PHE A 683 -2.87 -24.37 67.56
C PHE A 683 -1.60 -23.62 67.20
N THR A 684 -0.49 -24.03 67.80
CA THR A 684 0.86 -23.58 67.43
C THR A 684 1.59 -24.72 66.73
N TYR A 685 2.13 -24.47 65.54
CA TYR A 685 3.08 -25.33 64.86
C TYR A 685 4.52 -24.84 65.04
N LYS A 686 5.45 -25.76 65.28
CA LYS A 686 6.87 -25.48 65.55
C LYS A 686 7.77 -25.96 64.40
N PHE A 687 8.53 -25.05 63.81
CA PHE A 687 9.53 -25.32 62.77
C PHE A 687 10.91 -25.59 63.38
N HIS A 688 11.70 -26.45 62.72
CA HIS A 688 12.92 -27.07 63.24
C HIS A 688 14.12 -26.99 62.29
#